data_AF-D2VLP6-F1
#
_entry.id   AF-D2VLP6-F1
#
_cell.length_a   1.000
_cell.length_b   1.000
_cell.length_c   1.000
_cell.angle_alpha   90.00
_cell.angle_beta   90.00
_cell.angle_gamma   90.00
#
_symmetry.space_group_name_H-M   'P 1'
#
loop_
_entity.id
_entity.type
_entity.pdbx_description
1 polymer ?
#
loop_
_entity_poly.entity_id
_entity_poly.type
_entity_poly.pdbx_seq_one_letter_code
_entity_poly.pdbx_strand_id
1 'polypeptide(L)'
;MSIPLTRLLLVFTLIFSPFLLINAYSPTTETNPQEYDAQFHLSILADGIQAGNIAPITRYPDAHEKATNFYRNQYGLDVSDNGARLPDGAQFFTSVGDQYVVHYAKVRGYPNLAGSQDLGVYDDAFAIMLTKPLVVHGAYGGKNGTWVDTGSILPFGFYTYFWKVNGSIAFPRITWSSPMPMRISADGSLVVDCELSSNIWGKGMARGLNLIRINPVTNQYYVSVVSSHTFPISQTDIAPKCAAITTEKDIFNEDFIVKWNNVLLSTVRDFKVAPPIASRAMAILHTATDDALGSCRRSRNSNKACDYATIATTISFSAHRVLSQLFPNNIDCYNAALKRALQCNGCSQYDVSELTKIGKSAVTTADRVLRSRDNDGSAEFVDYQFRDGAMDYQSHAPNYVRNPLLPQWPNVEPFGIQNVESFRQGPPPQLGTPLFETSYDEVFLYGRNDSSVRTFDQRRIAWFWDDGAGTATPPGHWNVILQSIIRSQGITDIFKVSAIFKLLGCTLADAGIVSWDHKYFYNALRPVTAVNNRNRNLNWFPLLATPPFPEYTSGHSTFSGAAARILSLVLGSDDISFDVVSDGYKYHTRTFNKLSDAAKEAGKSRIYGGIHFEYANQAGWNSGVAVANAVYNQLCRNASCL
;
A
#
# COMPACT_ATOMS: atom_id res chain seq x y z
N MET A 1 -11.73 71.40 -19.20
CA MET A 1 -10.29 71.59 -19.44
C MET A 1 -9.72 70.26 -19.92
N SER A 2 -9.55 70.11 -21.25
CA SER A 2 -8.25 70.05 -21.95
C SER A 2 -7.71 68.60 -22.00
N ILE A 3 -7.96 67.81 -23.05
CA ILE A 3 -7.19 67.62 -24.31
C ILE A 3 -5.76 67.06 -24.11
N PRO A 4 -5.29 66.11 -24.97
CA PRO A 4 -4.44 64.97 -24.64
C PRO A 4 -3.03 65.03 -25.31
N LEU A 5 -2.43 63.84 -25.55
CA LEU A 5 -1.51 63.47 -26.65
C LEU A 5 0.00 63.25 -26.34
N THR A 6 0.40 61.98 -26.55
CA THR A 6 1.51 61.48 -27.42
C THR A 6 3.01 61.57 -27.08
N ARG A 7 3.61 60.36 -27.09
CA ARG A 7 4.77 59.86 -27.87
C ARG A 7 6.18 60.48 -27.68
N LEU A 8 7.14 59.61 -27.35
CA LEU A 8 8.44 59.40 -28.02
C LEU A 8 9.04 58.07 -27.47
N LEU A 9 9.16 56.92 -28.15
CA LEU A 9 9.90 56.48 -29.35
C LEU A 9 11.45 56.45 -29.20
N LEU A 10 11.99 55.21 -29.33
CA LEU A 10 13.35 54.76 -29.68
C LEU A 10 14.46 54.77 -28.59
N VAL A 11 15.38 53.79 -28.43
CA VAL A 11 15.62 52.40 -28.89
C VAL A 11 17.07 51.98 -28.48
N PHE A 12 17.37 50.65 -28.42
CA PHE A 12 18.69 49.95 -28.41
C PHE A 12 19.56 50.00 -27.11
N THR A 13 20.23 48.95 -26.57
CA THR A 13 20.23 47.47 -26.72
C THR A 13 21.10 46.82 -25.60
N LEU A 14 20.74 45.57 -25.24
CA LEU A 14 21.58 44.40 -24.84
C LEU A 14 22.62 44.49 -23.71
N ILE A 15 22.43 43.68 -22.65
CA ILE A 15 23.30 42.54 -22.22
C ILE A 15 22.77 41.91 -20.89
N PHE A 16 22.49 40.58 -20.95
CA PHE A 16 22.49 39.47 -19.94
C PHE A 16 22.05 39.74 -18.47
N SER A 17 21.27 38.92 -17.75
CA SER A 17 20.96 37.47 -17.81
C SER A 17 19.70 37.17 -16.94
N PRO A 18 19.10 35.96 -17.04
CA PRO A 18 17.73 35.66 -16.63
C PRO A 18 17.63 35.01 -15.25
N PHE A 19 16.59 35.34 -14.48
CA PHE A 19 16.09 34.50 -13.38
C PHE A 19 14.58 34.71 -13.27
N LEU A 20 13.80 33.71 -13.68
CA LEU A 20 12.68 33.15 -12.93
C LEU A 20 12.01 32.03 -13.74
N LEU A 21 12.25 30.81 -13.24
CA LEU A 21 11.34 29.65 -13.22
C LEU A 21 10.89 29.08 -14.57
N ILE A 22 11.75 28.19 -15.09
CA ILE A 22 11.36 27.08 -15.95
C ILE A 22 10.48 26.14 -15.11
N ASN A 23 9.19 26.10 -15.42
CA ASN A 23 8.36 24.95 -15.07
C ASN A 23 8.33 23.98 -16.27
N ALA A 24 8.82 22.79 -15.96
CA ALA A 24 8.75 21.51 -16.65
C ALA A 24 7.93 21.43 -17.97
N TYR A 25 8.68 21.20 -19.06
CA TYR A 25 8.50 20.09 -20.00
C TYR A 25 7.06 19.59 -20.22
N SER A 26 6.40 20.11 -21.26
CA SER A 26 5.28 19.43 -21.92
C SER A 26 5.82 18.73 -23.18
N PRO A 27 5.79 17.39 -23.27
CA PRO A 27 5.88 16.76 -24.57
C PRO A 27 4.49 16.80 -25.22
N THR A 28 4.22 17.86 -25.98
CA THR A 28 3.15 17.86 -26.99
C THR A 28 3.58 16.92 -28.12
N THR A 29 3.01 15.72 -28.19
CA THR A 29 3.11 14.88 -29.38
C THR A 29 1.91 15.16 -30.28
N GLU A 30 2.12 15.97 -31.31
CA GLU A 30 1.29 15.92 -32.52
C GLU A 30 1.54 14.57 -33.21
N THR A 31 0.48 13.82 -33.51
CA THR A 31 0.60 12.61 -34.34
C THR A 31 -0.44 12.62 -35.46
N ASN A 32 0.08 12.57 -36.68
CA ASN A 32 -0.59 12.24 -37.94
C ASN A 32 -1.42 10.93 -37.83
N PRO A 33 -2.50 10.78 -38.62
CA PRO A 33 -3.42 9.65 -38.53
C PRO A 33 -2.80 8.38 -39.14
N GLN A 34 -2.71 7.31 -38.36
CA GLN A 34 -2.63 5.93 -38.85
C GLN A 34 -3.46 5.02 -37.95
N GLU A 35 -4.48 4.42 -38.56
CA GLU A 35 -5.57 3.63 -37.98
C GLU A 35 -5.12 2.24 -37.50
N TYR A 36 -5.66 1.76 -36.38
CA TYR A 36 -5.78 0.34 -36.06
C TYR A 36 -6.99 0.08 -35.13
N ASP A 37 -7.98 -0.70 -35.58
CA ASP A 37 -9.14 -1.17 -34.81
C ASP A 37 -8.89 -2.47 -34.01
N ALA A 38 -9.50 -2.57 -32.82
CA ALA A 38 -9.43 -3.70 -31.87
C ALA A 38 -10.84 -4.20 -31.46
N GLN A 39 -11.02 -5.50 -31.18
CA GLN A 39 -12.33 -6.10 -30.79
C GLN A 39 -12.26 -7.33 -29.86
N PHE A 40 -13.38 -7.60 -29.17
CA PHE A 40 -13.61 -8.38 -27.92
C PHE A 40 -14.13 -9.83 -28.10
N HIS A 41 -14.31 -10.58 -26.98
CA HIS A 41 -15.39 -11.61 -26.82
C HIS A 41 -15.70 -12.07 -25.36
N LEU A 42 -16.87 -12.69 -25.17
CA LEU A 42 -17.54 -13.10 -23.91
C LEU A 42 -18.17 -14.52 -24.06
N SER A 43 -17.98 -15.44 -23.10
CA SER A 43 -18.88 -16.59 -22.81
C SER A 43 -18.50 -17.32 -21.50
N ILE A 44 -19.47 -18.06 -20.91
CA ILE A 44 -19.48 -18.69 -19.58
C ILE A 44 -19.11 -20.19 -19.67
N LEU A 45 -18.33 -20.71 -18.71
CA LEU A 45 -18.36 -22.12 -18.30
C LEU A 45 -18.25 -22.26 -16.77
N ALA A 46 -19.08 -23.15 -16.24
CA ALA A 46 -19.19 -23.54 -14.84
C ALA A 46 -18.12 -24.57 -14.43
N ASP A 47 -17.92 -24.66 -13.10
CA ASP A 47 -17.39 -25.76 -12.29
C ASP A 47 -16.03 -26.41 -12.64
N GLY A 48 -15.04 -26.12 -11.77
CA GLY A 48 -14.01 -27.08 -11.36
C GLY A 48 -12.74 -27.20 -12.24
N ILE A 49 -11.61 -27.37 -11.53
CA ILE A 49 -10.30 -27.92 -11.97
C ILE A 49 -9.20 -26.92 -12.37
N GLN A 50 -8.18 -26.91 -11.48
CA GLN A 50 -6.71 -26.88 -11.60
C GLN A 50 -5.95 -25.90 -12.51
N ALA A 51 -4.86 -25.39 -11.93
CA ALA A 51 -3.77 -24.72 -12.63
C ALA A 51 -3.11 -25.68 -13.65
N GLY A 52 -3.17 -25.31 -14.94
CA GLY A 52 -2.46 -25.97 -16.03
C GLY A 52 -2.91 -25.43 -17.37
N ASN A 53 -1.96 -25.00 -18.20
CA ASN A 53 -2.09 -24.47 -19.57
C ASN A 53 -2.50 -22.98 -19.69
N ILE A 54 -1.48 -22.12 -19.71
CA ILE A 54 -1.54 -20.77 -20.29
C ILE A 54 -1.97 -20.93 -21.76
N ALA A 55 -3.08 -20.31 -22.15
CA ALA A 55 -3.55 -20.26 -23.54
C ALA A 55 -2.50 -19.58 -24.46
N PRO A 56 -2.43 -19.92 -25.76
CA PRO A 56 -1.39 -19.42 -26.64
C PRO A 56 -1.44 -17.89 -26.77
N ILE A 57 -0.25 -17.30 -26.63
CA ILE A 57 0.08 -15.90 -26.81
C ILE A 57 -0.39 -15.44 -28.20
N THR A 58 -1.36 -14.51 -28.25
CA THR A 58 -1.72 -13.84 -29.50
C THR A 58 -0.72 -12.70 -29.72
N ARG A 59 0.12 -12.80 -30.77
CA ARG A 59 1.00 -11.69 -31.18
C ARG A 59 0.14 -10.57 -31.77
N TYR A 60 0.53 -9.33 -31.48
CA TYR A 60 -0.16 -8.07 -31.81
C TYR A 60 -0.72 -7.91 -33.25
N PRO A 61 -0.13 -8.47 -34.34
CA PRO A 61 -0.69 -8.30 -35.68
C PRO A 61 -2.05 -9.00 -35.91
N ASP A 62 -2.32 -10.12 -35.22
CA ASP A 62 -3.50 -10.96 -35.50
C ASP A 62 -4.80 -10.41 -34.90
N ALA A 63 -4.71 -9.56 -33.88
CA ALA A 63 -5.89 -9.07 -33.15
C ALA A 63 -6.65 -7.99 -33.94
N HIS A 64 -5.91 -7.14 -34.66
CA HIS A 64 -6.47 -6.13 -35.56
C HIS A 64 -7.16 -6.79 -36.77
N GLU A 65 -6.49 -7.73 -37.44
CA GLU A 65 -7.04 -8.42 -38.62
C GLU A 65 -8.31 -9.24 -38.28
N LYS A 66 -8.37 -9.84 -37.10
CA LYS A 66 -9.56 -10.58 -36.64
C LYS A 66 -10.69 -9.67 -36.19
N ALA A 67 -10.38 -8.52 -35.59
CA ALA A 67 -11.36 -7.50 -35.23
C ALA A 67 -12.07 -6.94 -36.47
N THR A 68 -11.30 -6.58 -37.49
CA THR A 68 -11.81 -6.09 -38.77
C THR A 68 -12.62 -7.16 -39.51
N ASN A 69 -12.15 -8.41 -39.54
CA ASN A 69 -12.89 -9.53 -40.14
C ASN A 69 -14.20 -9.85 -39.42
N PHE A 70 -14.27 -9.69 -38.10
CA PHE A 70 -15.50 -9.94 -37.34
C PHE A 70 -16.58 -8.89 -37.64
N TYR A 71 -16.23 -7.59 -37.72
CA TYR A 71 -17.21 -6.54 -38.07
C TYR A 71 -17.66 -6.62 -39.52
N ARG A 72 -16.74 -6.99 -40.41
CA ARG A 72 -17.03 -7.28 -41.81
C ARG A 72 -18.00 -8.47 -41.96
N ASN A 73 -17.73 -9.58 -41.29
CA ASN A 73 -18.51 -10.81 -41.45
C ASN A 73 -19.84 -10.81 -40.70
N GLN A 74 -19.90 -10.17 -39.53
CA GLN A 74 -21.09 -10.21 -38.67
C GLN A 74 -22.02 -9.01 -38.83
N TYR A 75 -21.47 -7.85 -39.19
CA TYR A 75 -22.22 -6.59 -39.27
C TYR A 75 -22.10 -5.88 -40.62
N GLY A 76 -21.38 -6.45 -41.60
CA GLY A 76 -21.18 -5.88 -42.92
C GLY A 76 -20.36 -4.57 -42.92
N LEU A 77 -19.74 -4.22 -41.80
CA LEU A 77 -18.92 -3.02 -41.62
C LEU A 77 -17.49 -3.33 -42.04
N ASP A 78 -17.10 -2.87 -43.22
CA ASP A 78 -15.70 -2.87 -43.62
C ASP A 78 -15.04 -1.56 -43.20
N VAL A 79 -14.32 -1.62 -42.07
CA VAL A 79 -13.52 -0.53 -41.52
C VAL A 79 -12.08 -0.56 -42.04
N SER A 80 -11.74 -1.46 -42.97
CA SER A 80 -10.52 -1.32 -43.76
C SER A 80 -10.81 -0.38 -44.93
N ASP A 81 -10.14 0.76 -44.95
CA ASP A 81 -9.98 1.70 -46.08
C ASP A 81 -10.79 1.40 -47.36
N ASN A 82 -11.76 2.29 -47.65
CA ASN A 82 -12.54 2.46 -48.89
C ASN A 82 -13.78 1.56 -49.13
N GLY A 83 -14.90 1.92 -48.51
CA GLY A 83 -16.19 2.11 -49.21
C GLY A 83 -16.96 0.92 -49.84
N ALA A 84 -17.94 0.41 -49.07
CA ALA A 84 -19.33 0.02 -49.42
C ALA A 84 -19.70 -1.13 -50.41
N ARG A 85 -20.41 -2.15 -49.88
CA ARG A 85 -21.86 -2.46 -50.12
C ARG A 85 -22.39 -3.54 -49.15
N LEU A 86 -23.60 -3.35 -48.60
CA LEU A 86 -24.24 -4.19 -47.56
C LEU A 86 -25.19 -5.26 -48.17
N PRO A 87 -25.34 -6.44 -47.54
CA PRO A 87 -26.35 -7.44 -47.90
C PRO A 87 -27.74 -7.12 -47.31
N ASP A 88 -28.78 -7.65 -47.95
CA ASP A 88 -30.19 -7.36 -47.65
C ASP A 88 -30.58 -7.69 -46.20
N GLY A 89 -31.10 -6.67 -45.48
CA GLY A 89 -31.71 -6.81 -44.15
C GLY A 89 -30.98 -6.12 -42.99
N ALA A 90 -29.79 -5.54 -43.17
CA ALA A 90 -29.11 -4.76 -42.14
C ALA A 90 -29.65 -3.32 -42.05
N GLN A 91 -30.05 -2.87 -40.86
CA GLN A 91 -30.47 -1.47 -40.61
C GLN A 91 -29.36 -0.70 -39.87
N PHE A 92 -28.79 0.31 -40.54
CA PHE A 92 -27.82 1.30 -40.03
C PHE A 92 -28.52 2.57 -39.54
N PHE A 93 -27.74 3.49 -38.95
CA PHE A 93 -27.96 4.93 -39.09
C PHE A 93 -28.44 5.22 -40.53
N THR A 94 -29.69 5.64 -40.70
CA THR A 94 -30.47 5.39 -41.93
C THR A 94 -30.19 6.30 -43.12
N SER A 95 -29.11 7.09 -43.14
CA SER A 95 -28.79 7.95 -44.29
C SER A 95 -27.55 7.46 -45.04
N VAL A 96 -27.79 6.73 -46.13
CA VAL A 96 -26.78 6.51 -47.18
C VAL A 96 -26.47 7.85 -47.82
N GLY A 97 -25.23 8.32 -47.73
CA GLY A 97 -24.72 9.40 -48.59
C GLY A 97 -24.47 10.78 -47.97
N ASP A 98 -24.44 10.96 -46.63
CA ASP A 98 -23.99 12.24 -46.05
C ASP A 98 -23.12 12.09 -44.80
N GLN A 99 -22.24 13.08 -44.67
CA GLN A 99 -20.89 13.06 -44.11
C GLN A 99 -20.84 13.04 -42.58
N TYR A 100 -20.20 12.05 -41.97
CA TYR A 100 -19.65 12.20 -40.63
C TYR A 100 -18.13 12.39 -40.75
N VAL A 101 -17.55 13.18 -39.85
CA VAL A 101 -16.09 13.34 -39.78
C VAL A 101 -15.60 12.54 -38.58
N VAL A 102 -14.71 11.59 -38.84
CA VAL A 102 -14.02 10.81 -37.79
C VAL A 102 -12.75 11.56 -37.42
N HIS A 103 -12.66 11.97 -36.16
CA HIS A 103 -11.43 12.53 -35.60
C HIS A 103 -10.78 11.48 -34.71
N TYR A 104 -9.64 10.94 -35.15
CA TYR A 104 -8.89 9.92 -34.42
C TYR A 104 -7.80 10.56 -33.55
N ALA A 105 -7.65 10.07 -32.32
CA ALA A 105 -6.58 10.46 -31.41
C ALA A 105 -5.90 9.21 -30.84
N LYS A 106 -4.57 9.16 -30.96
CA LYS A 106 -3.72 8.12 -30.37
C LYS A 106 -2.93 8.69 -29.22
N VAL A 107 -3.06 8.12 -28.03
CA VAL A 107 -2.30 8.54 -26.86
C VAL A 107 -1.54 7.35 -26.30
N ARG A 108 -0.21 7.48 -26.25
CA ARG A 108 0.65 6.52 -25.55
C ARG A 108 0.89 7.02 -24.14
N GLY A 109 0.17 6.45 -23.17
CA GLY A 109 0.36 6.75 -21.76
C GLY A 109 1.34 5.77 -21.12
N TYR A 110 2.41 6.29 -20.55
CA TYR A 110 3.20 5.55 -19.56
C TYR A 110 2.73 5.98 -18.17
N PRO A 111 2.64 5.06 -17.20
CA PRO A 111 2.38 5.46 -15.82
C PRO A 111 3.46 6.45 -15.36
N ASN A 112 3.09 7.44 -14.54
CA ASN A 112 4.05 8.25 -13.78
C ASN A 112 4.63 7.42 -12.61
N LEU A 113 5.25 6.28 -12.91
CA LEU A 113 5.90 5.36 -11.98
C LEU A 113 7.36 5.18 -12.41
N ALA A 114 8.30 5.53 -11.55
CA ALA A 114 9.73 5.32 -11.83
C ALA A 114 10.02 3.81 -12.01
N GLY A 115 10.58 3.43 -13.15
CA GLY A 115 10.86 2.03 -13.51
C GLY A 115 9.75 1.31 -14.30
N SER A 116 8.64 1.97 -14.64
CA SER A 116 7.50 1.35 -15.33
C SER A 116 7.63 1.21 -16.84
N GLN A 117 8.85 1.13 -17.40
CA GLN A 117 9.01 0.99 -18.87
C GLN A 117 8.37 -0.29 -19.43
N ASP A 118 8.06 -1.22 -18.52
CA ASP A 118 7.45 -2.50 -18.78
C ASP A 118 5.92 -2.48 -18.66
N LEU A 119 5.29 -1.45 -18.09
CA LEU A 119 3.82 -1.32 -18.05
C LEU A 119 3.40 -0.11 -18.87
N GLY A 120 2.42 -0.28 -19.75
CA GLY A 120 1.86 0.86 -20.48
C GLY A 120 0.42 0.63 -20.91
N VAL A 121 -0.19 1.74 -21.33
CA VAL A 121 -1.53 1.76 -21.92
C VAL A 121 -1.42 2.39 -23.30
N TYR A 122 -1.98 1.68 -24.27
CA TYR A 122 -2.41 2.31 -25.52
C TYR A 122 -3.86 2.74 -25.32
N ASP A 123 -4.07 4.05 -25.39
CA ASP A 123 -5.39 4.65 -25.40
C ASP A 123 -5.64 5.19 -26.79
N ASP A 124 -6.72 4.74 -27.38
CA ASP A 124 -7.13 5.10 -28.72
C ASP A 124 -8.60 5.52 -28.66
N ALA A 125 -8.91 6.63 -29.31
CA ALA A 125 -10.26 7.16 -29.32
C ALA A 125 -10.60 7.77 -30.68
N PHE A 126 -11.88 7.73 -31.02
CA PHE A 126 -12.39 8.45 -32.17
C PHE A 126 -13.71 9.12 -31.82
N ALA A 127 -14.02 10.24 -32.47
CA ALA A 127 -15.31 10.90 -32.32
C ALA A 127 -15.99 11.04 -33.68
N ILE A 128 -17.32 10.90 -33.66
CA ILE A 128 -18.19 11.08 -34.82
C ILE A 128 -18.98 12.36 -34.60
N MET A 129 -18.82 13.34 -35.48
CA MET A 129 -19.74 14.49 -35.52
C MET A 129 -20.92 14.17 -36.45
N LEU A 130 -22.13 14.31 -35.92
CA LEU A 130 -23.34 14.17 -36.70
C LEU A 130 -23.57 15.43 -37.53
N THR A 131 -23.71 15.30 -38.84
CA THR A 131 -24.07 16.42 -39.73
C THR A 131 -25.57 16.54 -39.98
N LYS A 132 -26.35 15.60 -39.42
CA LYS A 132 -27.82 15.58 -39.41
C LYS A 132 -28.32 14.98 -38.08
N PRO A 133 -29.56 15.29 -37.63
CA PRO A 133 -30.10 14.73 -36.40
C PRO A 133 -30.38 13.22 -36.54
N LEU A 134 -30.27 12.46 -35.45
CA LEU A 134 -30.48 11.02 -35.44
C LEU A 134 -30.85 10.46 -34.06
N VAL A 135 -31.64 9.39 -34.02
CA VAL A 135 -31.88 8.59 -32.80
C VAL A 135 -30.76 7.58 -32.59
N VAL A 136 -30.04 7.69 -31.47
CA VAL A 136 -28.95 6.79 -31.07
C VAL A 136 -29.48 5.81 -30.03
N HIS A 137 -29.13 4.52 -30.14
CA HIS A 137 -29.51 3.47 -29.18
C HIS A 137 -28.28 2.92 -28.44
N GLY A 138 -28.48 2.10 -27.40
CA GLY A 138 -27.39 1.41 -26.70
C GLY A 138 -26.73 2.28 -25.63
N ALA A 139 -25.39 2.27 -25.54
CA ALA A 139 -24.66 3.00 -24.50
C ALA A 139 -24.94 4.51 -24.47
N TYR A 140 -25.21 5.11 -25.63
CA TYR A 140 -25.47 6.56 -25.78
C TYR A 140 -26.94 6.97 -25.74
N GLY A 141 -27.88 6.04 -25.89
CA GLY A 141 -29.31 6.39 -25.93
C GLY A 141 -30.27 5.37 -25.34
N GLY A 142 -29.74 4.42 -24.58
CA GLY A 142 -30.50 3.38 -23.90
C GLY A 142 -31.22 2.42 -24.85
N LYS A 143 -32.02 1.52 -24.28
CA LYS A 143 -32.78 0.51 -25.03
C LYS A 143 -33.82 1.15 -25.96
N ASN A 144 -34.41 2.27 -25.54
CA ASN A 144 -35.51 2.93 -26.24
C ASN A 144 -35.07 3.99 -27.26
N GLY A 145 -33.76 4.25 -27.36
CA GLY A 145 -33.22 5.28 -28.24
C GLY A 145 -33.33 6.69 -27.66
N THR A 146 -32.39 7.55 -28.02
CA THR A 146 -32.37 8.97 -27.64
C THR A 146 -32.10 9.80 -28.88
N TRP A 147 -32.91 10.85 -29.09
CA TRP A 147 -32.72 11.80 -30.19
C TRP A 147 -31.49 12.66 -29.95
N VAL A 148 -30.66 12.83 -30.98
CA VAL A 148 -29.41 13.59 -30.95
C VAL A 148 -29.36 14.50 -32.18
N ASP A 149 -29.18 15.81 -31.98
CA ASP A 149 -29.29 16.80 -33.06
C ASP A 149 -28.04 16.89 -33.96
N THR A 150 -28.19 17.58 -35.08
CA THR A 150 -27.08 17.99 -35.95
C THR A 150 -26.01 18.75 -35.16
N GLY A 151 -24.74 18.51 -35.46
CA GLY A 151 -23.58 19.09 -34.78
C GLY A 151 -23.20 18.36 -33.49
N SER A 152 -23.99 17.39 -33.05
CA SER A 152 -23.66 16.58 -31.88
C SER A 152 -22.46 15.67 -32.15
N ILE A 153 -21.61 15.50 -31.13
CA ILE A 153 -20.41 14.68 -31.22
C ILE A 153 -20.58 13.44 -30.34
N LEU A 154 -20.38 12.26 -30.94
CA LEU A 154 -20.38 10.97 -30.26
C LEU A 154 -18.93 10.48 -30.13
N PRO A 155 -18.34 10.50 -28.91
CA PRO A 155 -16.99 10.00 -28.69
C PRO A 155 -16.98 8.48 -28.50
N PHE A 156 -15.88 7.82 -28.84
CA PHE A 156 -15.63 6.40 -28.64
C PHE A 156 -14.18 6.25 -28.16
N GLY A 157 -13.93 5.36 -27.21
CA GLY A 157 -12.59 5.11 -26.68
C GLY A 157 -12.36 3.62 -26.44
N PHE A 158 -11.13 3.16 -26.67
CA PHE A 158 -10.68 1.82 -26.40
C PHE A 158 -9.28 1.83 -25.79
N TYR A 159 -9.04 0.89 -24.87
CA TYR A 159 -7.85 0.86 -24.05
C TYR A 159 -7.21 -0.52 -24.13
N THR A 160 -5.92 -0.56 -24.47
CA THR A 160 -5.12 -1.78 -24.45
C THR A 160 -3.99 -1.63 -23.44
N TYR A 161 -4.04 -2.45 -22.40
CA TYR A 161 -3.00 -2.52 -21.39
C TYR A 161 -1.97 -3.56 -21.80
N PHE A 162 -0.69 -3.25 -21.61
CA PHE A 162 0.39 -4.20 -21.88
C PHE A 162 1.41 -4.21 -20.76
N TRP A 163 2.00 -5.37 -20.56
CA TRP A 163 3.00 -5.63 -19.54
C TRP A 163 4.16 -6.43 -20.12
N LYS A 164 5.40 -5.95 -20.00
CA LYS A 164 6.61 -6.63 -20.43
C LYS A 164 7.20 -7.42 -19.27
N VAL A 165 7.42 -8.70 -19.46
CA VAL A 165 8.05 -9.60 -18.48
C VAL A 165 9.09 -10.44 -19.20
N ASN A 166 10.35 -10.37 -18.75
CA ASN A 166 11.46 -11.17 -19.31
C ASN A 166 11.59 -11.08 -20.84
N GLY A 167 11.40 -9.89 -21.41
CA GLY A 167 11.46 -9.66 -22.86
C GLY A 167 10.20 -10.06 -23.65
N SER A 168 9.18 -10.63 -22.99
CA SER A 168 7.88 -10.96 -23.60
C SER A 168 6.82 -9.94 -23.22
N ILE A 169 5.88 -9.64 -24.11
CA ILE A 169 4.75 -8.72 -23.84
C ILE A 169 3.48 -9.54 -23.56
N ALA A 170 2.85 -9.29 -22.41
CA ALA A 170 1.58 -9.85 -21.99
C ALA A 170 0.48 -8.77 -22.02
N PHE A 171 -0.74 -9.19 -22.35
CA PHE A 171 -1.93 -8.33 -22.42
C PHE A 171 -2.93 -8.76 -21.35
N PRO A 172 -2.89 -8.14 -20.17
CA PRO A 172 -3.78 -8.50 -19.08
C PRO A 172 -5.22 -8.18 -19.45
N ARG A 173 -6.13 -9.13 -19.20
CA ARG A 173 -7.56 -8.94 -19.43
C ARG A 173 -8.11 -7.95 -18.42
N ILE A 174 -8.76 -6.89 -18.91
CA ILE A 174 -9.52 -5.92 -18.12
C ILE A 174 -10.97 -5.93 -18.60
N THR A 175 -11.89 -5.96 -17.64
CA THR A 175 -13.33 -5.94 -17.87
C THR A 175 -13.96 -4.75 -17.17
N TRP A 176 -15.06 -4.26 -17.72
CA TRP A 176 -15.89 -3.23 -17.11
C TRP A 176 -16.78 -3.88 -16.05
N SER A 177 -16.83 -3.32 -14.84
CA SER A 177 -17.62 -3.91 -13.75
C SER A 177 -18.83 -3.12 -13.30
N SER A 178 -19.11 -1.98 -13.93
CA SER A 178 -20.27 -1.13 -13.65
C SER A 178 -20.81 -0.48 -14.94
N PRO A 179 -22.04 0.08 -14.91
CA PRO A 179 -22.47 1.08 -15.88
C PRO A 179 -21.46 2.23 -15.95
N MET A 180 -21.35 2.90 -17.10
CA MET A 180 -20.41 4.01 -17.34
C MET A 180 -21.13 5.35 -17.15
N PRO A 181 -21.16 5.94 -15.94
CA PRO A 181 -21.76 7.25 -15.74
C PRO A 181 -21.05 8.32 -16.57
N MET A 182 -21.84 8.99 -17.41
CA MET A 182 -21.43 10.14 -18.20
C MET A 182 -21.95 11.42 -17.55
N ARG A 183 -21.09 12.42 -17.37
CA ARG A 183 -21.48 13.77 -16.91
C ARG A 183 -20.82 14.84 -17.75
N ILE A 184 -21.54 15.93 -18.00
CA ILE A 184 -20.97 17.14 -18.60
C ILE A 184 -20.53 18.05 -17.44
N SER A 185 -19.27 18.47 -17.44
CA SER A 185 -18.74 19.36 -16.41
C SER A 185 -19.02 20.83 -16.75
N ALA A 186 -18.78 21.73 -15.80
CA ALA A 186 -19.10 23.16 -15.94
C ALA A 186 -18.36 23.86 -17.10
N ASP A 187 -17.23 23.32 -17.55
CA ASP A 187 -16.46 23.82 -18.69
C ASP A 187 -16.89 23.21 -20.04
N GLY A 188 -17.97 22.42 -20.06
CA GLY A 188 -18.50 21.75 -21.24
C GLY A 188 -17.82 20.43 -21.58
N SER A 189 -16.84 19.97 -20.81
CA SER A 189 -16.19 18.67 -21.03
C SER A 189 -17.08 17.49 -20.66
N LEU A 190 -17.05 16.43 -21.47
CA LEU A 190 -17.70 15.17 -21.15
C LEU A 190 -16.75 14.29 -20.33
N VAL A 191 -17.15 14.01 -19.09
CA VAL A 191 -16.45 13.10 -18.18
C VAL A 191 -17.17 11.76 -18.18
N VAL A 192 -16.42 10.71 -18.46
CA VAL A 192 -16.88 9.31 -18.42
C VAL A 192 -16.09 8.61 -17.32
N ASP A 193 -16.80 8.17 -16.27
CA ASP A 193 -16.19 7.37 -15.21
C ASP A 193 -16.60 5.91 -15.37
N CYS A 194 -15.65 4.99 -15.27
CA CYS A 194 -15.93 3.57 -15.39
C CYS A 194 -15.16 2.76 -14.36
N GLU A 195 -15.84 1.81 -13.69
CA GLU A 195 -15.15 0.83 -12.89
C GLU A 195 -14.54 -0.26 -13.77
N LEU A 196 -13.25 -0.51 -13.54
CA LEU A 196 -12.49 -1.56 -14.18
C LEU A 196 -12.33 -2.74 -13.22
N SER A 197 -12.16 -3.93 -13.78
CA SER A 197 -11.81 -5.15 -13.07
C SER A 197 -10.73 -5.88 -13.84
N SER A 198 -9.68 -6.31 -13.15
CA SER A 198 -8.59 -7.11 -13.70
C SER A 198 -8.38 -8.30 -12.78
N ASN A 199 -8.13 -9.48 -13.37
CA ASN A 199 -7.72 -10.64 -12.59
C ASN A 199 -6.31 -10.47 -11.99
N ILE A 200 -5.53 -9.51 -12.52
CA ILE A 200 -4.14 -9.26 -12.09
C ILE A 200 -4.09 -8.03 -11.16
N TRP A 201 -4.85 -6.98 -11.45
CA TRP A 201 -4.79 -5.69 -10.72
C TRP A 201 -6.02 -5.37 -9.86
N GLY A 202 -6.99 -6.30 -9.77
CA GLY A 202 -8.20 -6.09 -8.98
C GLY A 202 -9.12 -5.01 -9.58
N LYS A 203 -9.79 -4.25 -8.72
CA LYS A 203 -10.76 -3.21 -9.11
C LYS A 203 -10.04 -1.91 -9.39
N GLY A 204 -10.25 -1.31 -10.56
CA GLY A 204 -9.71 0.00 -10.93
C GLY A 204 -10.79 0.98 -11.37
N MET A 205 -10.35 2.15 -11.80
CA MET A 205 -11.17 3.24 -12.31
C MET A 205 -10.55 3.77 -13.60
N ALA A 206 -11.31 3.77 -14.69
CA ALA A 206 -11.03 4.61 -15.85
C ALA A 206 -11.80 5.93 -15.68
N ARG A 207 -11.14 7.04 -15.97
CA ARG A 207 -11.80 8.33 -16.20
C ARG A 207 -11.37 8.83 -17.56
N GLY A 208 -12.30 8.85 -18.50
CA GLY A 208 -12.13 9.49 -19.80
C GLY A 208 -12.66 10.91 -19.75
N LEU A 209 -11.90 11.86 -20.29
CA LEU A 209 -12.26 13.26 -20.38
C LEU A 209 -12.19 13.65 -21.85
N ASN A 210 -13.34 13.89 -22.46
CA ASN A 210 -13.43 14.29 -23.86
C ASN A 210 -13.59 15.82 -23.92
N LEU A 211 -12.58 16.46 -24.49
CA LEU A 211 -12.45 17.89 -24.65
C LEU A 211 -12.68 18.24 -26.12
N ILE A 212 -13.82 18.83 -26.43
CA ILE A 212 -14.05 19.38 -27.76
C ILE A 212 -13.28 20.71 -27.83
N ARG A 213 -12.47 20.87 -28.87
CA ARG A 213 -11.62 22.06 -29.11
C ARG A 213 -11.78 22.49 -30.56
N ILE A 214 -11.49 23.76 -30.82
CA ILE A 214 -11.44 24.32 -32.17
C ILE A 214 -9.98 24.63 -32.44
N ASN A 215 -9.44 24.11 -33.54
CA ASN A 215 -8.11 24.46 -33.99
C ASN A 215 -8.11 25.94 -34.40
N PRO A 216 -7.29 26.81 -33.76
CA PRO A 216 -7.36 28.25 -33.99
C PRO A 216 -6.87 28.68 -35.38
N VAL A 217 -6.20 27.78 -36.11
CA VAL A 217 -5.66 28.05 -37.46
C VAL A 217 -6.61 27.53 -38.54
N THR A 218 -7.14 26.31 -38.38
CA THR A 218 -8.01 25.68 -39.40
C THR A 218 -9.49 25.88 -39.14
N ASN A 219 -9.87 26.39 -37.96
CA ASN A 219 -11.23 26.52 -37.47
C ASN A 219 -12.03 25.19 -37.45
N GLN A 220 -11.32 24.05 -37.50
CA GLN A 220 -11.91 22.73 -37.43
C GLN A 220 -12.03 22.27 -35.98
N TYR A 221 -13.13 21.59 -35.67
CA TYR A 221 -13.28 20.91 -34.40
C TYR A 221 -12.31 19.73 -34.33
N TYR A 222 -11.72 19.52 -33.16
CA TYR A 222 -10.99 18.31 -32.84
C TYR A 222 -11.32 17.92 -31.40
N VAL A 223 -11.29 16.61 -31.14
CA VAL A 223 -11.51 16.08 -29.79
C VAL A 223 -10.17 15.73 -29.19
N SER A 224 -9.86 16.34 -28.06
CA SER A 224 -8.75 15.94 -27.20
C SER A 224 -9.29 14.99 -26.14
N VAL A 225 -8.79 13.76 -26.14
CA VAL A 225 -9.14 12.76 -25.13
C VAL A 225 -8.03 12.73 -24.10
N VAL A 226 -8.41 12.93 -22.84
CA VAL A 226 -7.55 12.75 -21.69
C VAL A 226 -8.13 11.62 -20.87
N SER A 227 -7.50 10.45 -20.92
CA SER A 227 -7.88 9.35 -20.04
C SER A 227 -6.90 9.24 -18.86
N SER A 228 -7.44 8.88 -17.71
CA SER A 228 -6.66 8.44 -16.56
C SER A 228 -7.17 7.07 -16.15
N HIS A 229 -6.25 6.11 -16.06
CA HIS A 229 -6.54 4.77 -15.59
C HIS A 229 -5.87 4.56 -14.25
N THR A 230 -6.67 4.21 -13.26
CA THR A 230 -6.26 4.10 -11.86
C THR A 230 -6.68 2.73 -11.37
N PHE A 231 -5.79 1.77 -11.44
CA PHE A 231 -5.89 0.61 -10.56
C PHE A 231 -5.23 1.01 -9.23
N PRO A 232 -5.82 0.69 -8.06
CA PRO A 232 -5.15 0.75 -6.77
C PRO A 232 -4.12 -0.39 -6.74
N ILE A 233 -3.08 -0.24 -7.55
CA ILE A 233 -1.94 -1.14 -7.57
C ILE A 233 -1.13 -0.73 -6.35
N SER A 234 -1.03 -1.62 -5.36
CA SER A 234 0.02 -1.45 -4.38
C SER A 234 1.34 -1.51 -5.14
N GLN A 235 2.28 -0.61 -4.87
CA GLN A 235 3.60 -0.61 -5.52
C GLN A 235 4.34 -1.96 -5.37
N THR A 236 3.85 -2.84 -4.50
CA THR A 236 4.20 -4.26 -4.32
C THR A 236 3.80 -5.19 -5.47
N ASP A 237 2.86 -4.82 -6.35
CA ASP A 237 2.23 -5.78 -7.29
C ASP A 237 2.91 -5.86 -8.67
N ILE A 238 3.88 -4.97 -8.99
CA ILE A 238 4.55 -4.95 -10.31
C ILE A 238 6.09 -4.94 -10.24
N ALA A 239 6.69 -4.66 -9.07
CA ALA A 239 8.08 -5.05 -8.84
C ALA A 239 8.12 -6.56 -8.48
N PRO A 240 9.23 -7.30 -8.69
CA PRO A 240 9.45 -8.48 -7.86
C PRO A 240 9.20 -8.03 -6.41
N LYS A 241 8.25 -8.69 -5.72
CA LYS A 241 7.57 -8.35 -4.44
C LYS A 241 8.46 -8.04 -3.22
N CYS A 242 9.73 -7.78 -3.48
CA CYS A 242 10.87 -7.65 -2.58
C CYS A 242 11.39 -6.23 -2.54
N ALA A 243 10.95 -5.43 -3.52
CA ALA A 243 11.36 -4.05 -3.71
C ALA A 243 10.12 -3.19 -3.90
N ALA A 244 9.21 -3.16 -2.92
CA ALA A 244 8.46 -1.93 -2.68
C ALA A 244 9.44 -0.92 -2.06
N ILE A 245 10.23 -0.38 -2.97
CA ILE A 245 10.97 0.82 -2.77
C ILE A 245 9.94 1.92 -2.49
N THR A 246 10.13 2.61 -1.37
CA THR A 246 9.46 3.85 -0.99
C THR A 246 9.24 4.73 -2.22
N THR A 247 8.01 5.20 -2.41
CA THR A 247 7.75 6.31 -3.32
C THR A 247 8.64 7.49 -2.90
N GLU A 248 9.70 7.81 -3.65
CA GLU A 248 10.25 9.16 -3.84
C GLU A 248 11.67 9.11 -4.42
N LYS A 249 12.12 10.25 -4.93
CA LYS A 249 13.46 10.55 -5.44
C LYS A 249 14.66 10.09 -4.56
N ASP A 250 14.42 9.61 -3.34
CA ASP A 250 15.44 9.48 -2.28
C ASP A 250 16.02 8.06 -2.10
N ILE A 251 15.59 7.09 -2.90
CA ILE A 251 15.95 5.67 -2.84
C ILE A 251 17.46 5.41 -2.98
N PHE A 252 18.12 6.26 -3.76
CA PHE A 252 19.57 6.19 -3.95
C PHE A 252 20.34 6.66 -2.70
N ASN A 253 19.67 7.31 -1.75
CA ASN A 253 20.25 7.86 -0.52
C ASN A 253 19.84 7.09 0.75
N GLU A 254 18.88 6.15 0.68
CA GLU A 254 18.46 5.38 1.86
C GLU A 254 19.48 4.30 2.27
N ASP A 255 19.65 4.16 3.59
CA ASP A 255 20.54 3.21 4.24
C ASP A 255 20.12 1.74 4.05
N PHE A 256 21.09 0.81 4.08
CA PHE A 256 20.83 -0.62 3.88
C PHE A 256 19.93 -1.25 4.96
N ILE A 257 19.95 -0.77 6.20
CA ILE A 257 19.06 -1.24 7.26
C ILE A 257 17.61 -0.91 6.91
N VAL A 258 17.34 0.31 6.42
CA VAL A 258 15.99 0.73 5.99
C VAL A 258 15.54 -0.11 4.80
N LYS A 259 16.43 -0.38 3.84
CA LYS A 259 16.13 -1.24 2.68
C LYS A 259 15.73 -2.66 3.11
N TRP A 260 16.51 -3.31 3.98
CA TRP A 260 16.18 -4.65 4.47
C TRP A 260 14.98 -4.67 5.42
N ASN A 261 14.74 -3.60 6.18
CA ASN A 261 13.49 -3.43 6.90
C ASN A 261 12.30 -3.44 5.94
N ASN A 262 12.37 -2.74 4.81
CA ASN A 262 11.30 -2.72 3.81
C ASN A 262 11.09 -4.09 3.14
N VAL A 263 12.16 -4.87 2.92
CA VAL A 263 12.03 -6.28 2.50
C VAL A 263 11.22 -7.08 3.53
N LEU A 264 11.55 -6.97 4.82
CA LEU A 264 10.81 -7.65 5.89
C LEU A 264 9.35 -7.18 5.96
N LEU A 265 9.09 -5.87 5.91
CA LEU A 265 7.73 -5.34 5.94
C LEU A 265 6.91 -5.80 4.72
N SER A 266 7.53 -5.95 3.55
CA SER A 266 6.90 -6.54 2.37
C SER A 266 6.50 -7.99 2.63
N THR A 267 7.41 -8.80 3.19
CA THR A 267 7.13 -10.18 3.60
C THR A 267 5.98 -10.25 4.62
N VAL A 268 5.96 -9.36 5.62
CA VAL A 268 4.88 -9.31 6.63
C VAL A 268 3.53 -9.09 5.97
N ARG A 269 3.44 -8.17 5.01
CA ARG A 269 2.23 -7.90 4.23
C ARG A 269 1.81 -9.10 3.39
N ASP A 270 2.72 -9.63 2.58
CA ASP A 270 2.44 -10.71 1.61
C ASP A 270 1.97 -11.99 2.31
N PHE A 271 2.62 -12.36 3.40
CA PHE A 271 2.29 -13.57 4.16
C PHE A 271 1.25 -13.32 5.25
N LYS A 272 0.69 -12.10 5.34
CA LYS A 272 -0.33 -11.71 6.33
C LYS A 272 0.10 -12.10 7.76
N VAL A 273 1.37 -11.86 8.07
CA VAL A 273 2.01 -12.33 9.31
C VAL A 273 1.32 -11.69 10.51
N ALA A 274 1.01 -12.50 11.52
CA ALA A 274 0.37 -12.02 12.74
C ALA A 274 1.25 -11.01 13.50
N PRO A 275 0.67 -10.01 14.20
CA PRO A 275 1.47 -8.94 14.84
C PRO A 275 2.59 -9.45 15.78
N PRO A 276 2.37 -10.44 16.67
CA PRO A 276 3.45 -10.92 17.53
C PRO A 276 4.59 -11.58 16.73
N ILE A 277 4.26 -12.42 15.74
CA ILE A 277 5.24 -13.06 14.85
C ILE A 277 6.03 -12.00 14.06
N ALA A 278 5.34 -10.96 13.57
CA ALA A 278 5.96 -9.86 12.85
C ALA A 278 6.97 -9.10 13.75
N SER A 279 6.58 -8.76 14.98
CA SER A 279 7.46 -8.10 15.95
C SER A 279 8.70 -8.95 16.30
N ARG A 280 8.54 -10.26 16.46
CA ARG A 280 9.65 -11.21 16.66
C ARG A 280 10.60 -11.24 15.47
N ALA A 281 10.07 -11.29 14.24
CA ALA A 281 10.90 -11.26 13.03
C ALA A 281 11.70 -9.96 12.90
N MET A 282 11.11 -8.81 13.28
CA MET A 282 11.80 -7.52 13.32
C MET A 282 12.93 -7.52 14.36
N ALA A 283 12.69 -8.06 15.55
CA ALA A 283 13.72 -8.18 16.58
C ALA A 283 14.90 -9.05 16.13
N ILE A 284 14.63 -10.21 15.53
CA ILE A 284 15.67 -11.13 15.03
C ILE A 284 16.48 -10.48 13.91
N LEU A 285 15.82 -9.88 12.91
CA LEU A 285 16.49 -9.24 11.78
C LEU A 285 17.41 -8.10 12.23
N HIS A 286 16.87 -7.20 13.05
CA HIS A 286 17.60 -6.00 13.46
C HIS A 286 18.69 -6.31 14.49
N THR A 287 18.49 -7.33 15.34
CA THR A 287 19.56 -7.82 16.22
C THR A 287 20.69 -8.46 15.41
N ALA A 288 20.38 -9.32 14.43
CA ALA A 288 21.39 -10.00 13.62
C ALA A 288 22.19 -9.04 12.74
N THR A 289 21.55 -8.01 12.18
CA THR A 289 22.23 -7.01 11.35
C THR A 289 23.10 -6.07 12.18
N ASP A 290 22.62 -5.60 13.34
CA ASP A 290 23.40 -4.79 14.28
C ASP A 290 24.59 -5.54 14.87
N ASP A 291 24.39 -6.79 15.30
CA ASP A 291 25.46 -7.64 15.83
C ASP A 291 26.54 -7.93 14.77
N ALA A 292 26.13 -8.15 13.51
CA ALA A 292 27.06 -8.39 12.40
C ALA A 292 27.97 -7.17 12.13
N LEU A 293 27.49 -5.96 12.39
CA LEU A 293 28.27 -4.73 12.31
C LEU A 293 29.25 -4.54 13.47
N GLY A 294 29.24 -5.40 14.51
CA GLY A 294 30.06 -5.25 15.71
C GLY A 294 31.57 -5.18 15.43
N SER A 295 32.08 -5.94 14.45
CA SER A 295 33.50 -5.84 14.05
C SER A 295 33.82 -4.51 13.38
N CYS A 296 32.93 -3.98 12.54
CA CYS A 296 33.08 -2.65 11.94
C CYS A 296 32.95 -1.52 12.96
N ARG A 297 32.09 -1.70 13.97
CA ARG A 297 31.94 -0.72 15.07
C ARG A 297 33.22 -0.64 15.93
N ARG A 298 33.84 -1.78 16.23
CA ARG A 298 35.15 -1.81 16.92
C ARG A 298 36.27 -1.21 16.08
N SER A 299 36.28 -1.48 14.78
CA SER A 299 37.32 -1.00 13.89
C SER A 299 37.20 0.50 13.57
N ARG A 300 36.00 1.09 13.67
CA ARG A 300 35.76 2.54 13.58
C ARG A 300 36.57 3.35 14.61
N ASN A 301 36.82 2.78 15.79
CA ASN A 301 37.65 3.41 16.83
C ASN A 301 39.16 3.17 16.61
N SER A 302 39.55 2.59 15.48
CA SER A 302 40.94 2.34 15.06
C SER A 302 41.18 2.89 13.65
N ASN A 303 42.42 2.98 13.18
CA ASN A 303 42.76 3.42 11.81
C ASN A 303 42.36 2.41 10.69
N LYS A 304 41.41 1.50 10.95
CA LYS A 304 40.93 0.45 10.02
C LYS A 304 39.39 0.42 9.96
N ALA A 305 38.76 1.58 9.75
CA ALA A 305 37.31 1.64 9.57
C ALA A 305 36.87 0.77 8.38
N CYS A 306 35.76 0.04 8.53
CA CYS A 306 35.16 -0.68 7.40
C CYS A 306 34.73 0.32 6.32
N ASP A 307 35.01 -0.01 5.06
CA ASP A 307 34.47 0.76 3.95
C ASP A 307 32.98 0.46 3.71
N TYR A 308 32.39 1.25 2.81
CA TYR A 308 30.99 1.17 2.47
C TYR A 308 30.59 -0.20 1.89
N ALA A 309 31.42 -0.78 1.02
CA ALA A 309 31.13 -2.09 0.41
C ALA A 309 31.10 -3.21 1.46
N THR A 310 32.01 -3.17 2.43
CA THR A 310 32.05 -4.10 3.56
C THR A 310 30.79 -3.98 4.40
N ILE A 311 30.39 -2.75 4.77
CA ILE A 311 29.17 -2.49 5.57
C ILE A 311 27.92 -2.99 4.83
N ALA A 312 27.75 -2.60 3.56
CA ALA A 312 26.63 -3.00 2.72
C ALA A 312 26.50 -4.53 2.61
N THR A 313 27.63 -5.20 2.41
CA THR A 313 27.73 -6.65 2.27
C THR A 313 27.42 -7.36 3.59
N THR A 314 27.99 -6.89 4.70
CA THR A 314 27.75 -7.45 6.03
C THR A 314 26.28 -7.38 6.42
N ILE A 315 25.63 -6.22 6.26
CA ILE A 315 24.20 -6.07 6.55
C ILE A 315 23.38 -7.01 5.65
N SER A 316 23.69 -7.02 4.35
CA SER A 316 22.87 -7.71 3.36
C SER A 316 22.94 -9.23 3.47
N PHE A 317 24.12 -9.80 3.73
CA PHE A 317 24.25 -11.23 3.97
C PHE A 317 23.61 -11.66 5.30
N SER A 318 23.70 -10.83 6.36
CA SER A 318 23.02 -11.11 7.64
C SER A 318 21.50 -11.09 7.47
N ALA A 319 20.96 -10.04 6.86
CA ALA A 319 19.52 -9.88 6.62
C ALA A 319 18.96 -10.98 5.70
N HIS A 320 19.65 -11.26 4.60
CA HIS A 320 19.30 -12.36 3.69
C HIS A 320 19.21 -13.69 4.44
N ARG A 321 20.19 -14.00 5.28
CA ARG A 321 20.22 -15.25 6.05
C ARG A 321 19.04 -15.36 7.00
N VAL A 322 18.74 -14.31 7.76
CA VAL A 322 17.60 -14.26 8.67
C VAL A 322 16.29 -14.47 7.92
N LEU A 323 16.03 -13.67 6.89
CA LEU A 323 14.76 -13.73 6.16
C LEU A 323 14.56 -15.07 5.46
N SER A 324 15.63 -15.64 4.89
CA SER A 324 15.58 -16.97 4.26
C SER A 324 15.28 -18.08 5.28
N GLN A 325 15.70 -17.93 6.53
CA GLN A 325 15.36 -18.89 7.59
C GLN A 325 13.91 -18.73 8.06
N LEU A 326 13.48 -17.50 8.33
CA LEU A 326 12.17 -17.23 8.92
C LEU A 326 11.02 -17.43 7.90
N PHE A 327 11.29 -17.17 6.63
CA PHE A 327 10.28 -17.18 5.56
C PHE A 327 10.81 -17.86 4.29
N PRO A 328 11.15 -19.16 4.34
CA PRO A 328 11.82 -19.86 3.24
C PRO A 328 11.03 -19.86 1.92
N ASN A 329 9.70 -19.76 2.00
CA ASN A 329 8.82 -19.70 0.83
C ASN A 329 8.99 -18.43 -0.03
N ASN A 330 9.77 -17.46 0.42
CA ASN A 330 10.07 -16.23 -0.32
C ASN A 330 11.59 -16.11 -0.62
N ILE A 331 12.34 -17.21 -0.68
CA ILE A 331 13.80 -17.16 -0.83
C ILE A 331 14.27 -16.46 -2.11
N ASP A 332 13.56 -16.62 -3.23
CA ASP A 332 13.87 -15.94 -4.49
C ASP A 332 13.84 -14.41 -4.33
N CYS A 333 12.96 -13.95 -3.46
CA CYS A 333 12.80 -12.55 -3.14
C CYS A 333 14.04 -11.98 -2.43
N TYR A 334 14.52 -12.72 -1.45
CA TYR A 334 15.70 -12.35 -0.68
C TYR A 334 16.97 -12.48 -1.52
N ASN A 335 17.07 -13.50 -2.38
CA ASN A 335 18.16 -13.65 -3.34
C ASN A 335 18.25 -12.44 -4.29
N ALA A 336 17.12 -11.97 -4.79
CA ALA A 336 17.07 -10.77 -5.64
C ALA A 336 17.47 -9.50 -4.87
N ALA A 337 16.98 -9.33 -3.64
CA ALA A 337 17.35 -8.21 -2.78
C ALA A 337 18.86 -8.19 -2.46
N LEU A 338 19.43 -9.35 -2.11
CA LEU A 338 20.87 -9.51 -1.88
C LEU A 338 21.67 -9.17 -3.13
N LYS A 339 21.30 -9.74 -4.29
CA LYS A 339 21.98 -9.46 -5.56
C LYS A 339 22.01 -7.96 -5.87
N ARG A 340 20.89 -7.25 -5.64
CA ARG A 340 20.82 -5.81 -5.85
C ARG A 340 21.63 -5.03 -4.83
N ALA A 341 21.66 -5.45 -3.57
CA ALA A 341 22.47 -4.81 -2.55
C ALA A 341 23.97 -4.92 -2.83
N LEU A 342 24.43 -6.02 -3.45
CA LEU A 342 25.82 -6.19 -3.88
C LEU A 342 26.21 -5.39 -5.13
N GLN A 343 25.27 -4.67 -5.75
CA GLN A 343 25.54 -3.70 -6.83
C GLN A 343 25.70 -2.27 -6.29
N CYS A 344 26.11 -2.13 -5.02
CA CYS A 344 26.26 -0.84 -4.36
C CYS A 344 27.39 0.02 -4.97
N ASN A 345 27.32 1.34 -4.74
CA ASN A 345 28.43 2.24 -5.07
C ASN A 345 29.68 1.82 -4.28
N GLY A 346 30.77 1.48 -4.98
CA GLY A 346 32.01 0.96 -4.36
C GLY A 346 32.06 -0.58 -4.25
N CYS A 347 30.93 -1.29 -4.39
CA CYS A 347 30.95 -2.76 -4.45
C CYS A 347 31.64 -3.28 -5.73
N SER A 348 31.61 -2.52 -6.83
CA SER A 348 32.23 -2.90 -8.11
C SER A 348 33.77 -2.99 -8.07
N GLN A 349 34.39 -2.51 -7.00
CA GLN A 349 35.84 -2.60 -6.79
C GLN A 349 36.26 -3.95 -6.19
N TYR A 350 35.30 -4.73 -5.71
CA TYR A 350 35.51 -6.03 -5.08
C TYR A 350 35.06 -7.15 -6.00
N ASP A 351 35.81 -8.24 -6.01
CA ASP A 351 35.31 -9.46 -6.65
C ASP A 351 34.14 -10.04 -5.85
N VAL A 352 33.18 -10.65 -6.54
CA VAL A 352 32.05 -11.35 -5.88
C VAL A 352 32.54 -12.37 -4.85
N SER A 353 33.70 -13.00 -5.10
CA SER A 353 34.31 -13.94 -4.17
C SER A 353 34.78 -13.29 -2.87
N GLU A 354 35.24 -12.03 -2.90
CA GLU A 354 35.66 -11.26 -1.74
C GLU A 354 34.45 -10.79 -0.91
N LEU A 355 33.43 -10.25 -1.58
CA LEU A 355 32.17 -9.88 -0.93
C LEU A 355 31.53 -11.11 -0.26
N THR A 356 31.58 -12.27 -0.92
CA THR A 356 31.09 -13.53 -0.33
C THR A 356 31.90 -13.93 0.92
N LYS A 357 33.22 -13.72 0.93
CA LYS A 357 34.06 -13.98 2.12
C LYS A 357 33.68 -13.07 3.29
N ILE A 358 33.46 -11.77 3.03
CA ILE A 358 32.97 -10.82 4.04
C ILE A 358 31.63 -11.31 4.61
N GLY A 359 30.70 -11.66 3.72
CA GLY A 359 29.36 -12.12 4.06
C GLY A 359 29.32 -13.36 4.96
N LYS A 360 30.28 -14.29 4.86
CA LYS A 360 30.32 -15.50 5.71
C LYS A 360 30.33 -15.20 7.22
N SER A 361 31.04 -14.15 7.63
CA SER A 361 31.09 -13.74 9.03
C SER A 361 29.73 -13.19 9.51
N ALA A 362 29.04 -12.46 8.63
CA ALA A 362 27.71 -11.92 8.88
C ALA A 362 26.66 -13.04 8.98
N VAL A 363 26.72 -14.03 8.08
CA VAL A 363 25.87 -15.24 8.14
C VAL A 363 26.07 -15.99 9.44
N THR A 364 27.31 -16.17 9.90
CA THR A 364 27.60 -16.83 11.17
C THR A 364 26.99 -16.09 12.37
N THR A 365 27.01 -14.75 12.33
CA THR A 365 26.40 -13.92 13.38
C THR A 365 24.87 -14.02 13.34
N ALA A 366 24.27 -13.99 12.15
CA ALA A 366 22.85 -14.22 11.96
C ALA A 366 22.42 -15.61 12.47
N ASP A 367 23.19 -16.65 12.17
CA ASP A 367 22.94 -18.02 12.66
C ASP A 367 22.96 -18.09 14.19
N ARG A 368 23.82 -17.33 14.87
CA ARG A 368 23.83 -17.26 16.34
C ARG A 368 22.52 -16.69 16.88
N VAL A 369 22.03 -15.59 16.30
CA VAL A 369 20.76 -14.97 16.71
C VAL A 369 19.59 -15.91 16.41
N LEU A 370 19.55 -16.52 15.23
CA LEU A 370 18.53 -17.50 14.85
C LEU A 370 18.51 -18.70 15.81
N ARG A 371 19.68 -19.31 16.08
CA ARG A 371 19.79 -20.46 16.99
C ARG A 371 19.39 -20.14 18.41
N SER A 372 19.66 -18.92 18.87
CA SER A 372 19.17 -18.49 20.19
C SER A 372 17.65 -18.55 20.27
N ARG A 373 16.95 -18.52 19.12
CA ARG A 373 15.48 -18.50 19.00
C ARG A 373 14.87 -19.80 18.44
N ASP A 374 15.63 -20.88 18.29
CA ASP A 374 15.12 -22.15 17.73
C ASP A 374 14.03 -22.80 18.61
N ASN A 375 14.13 -22.66 19.94
CA ASN A 375 13.20 -23.23 20.92
C ASN A 375 12.66 -22.19 21.90
N ASP A 376 12.43 -20.97 21.41
CA ASP A 376 12.00 -19.85 22.24
C ASP A 376 10.49 -19.86 22.54
N GLY A 377 9.80 -21.00 22.39
CA GLY A 377 8.35 -21.11 22.64
C GLY A 377 7.44 -20.57 21.51
N SER A 378 7.97 -19.89 20.49
CA SER A 378 7.13 -19.25 19.45
C SER A 378 6.42 -20.23 18.51
N ALA A 379 7.02 -21.40 18.29
CA ALA A 379 6.49 -22.47 17.43
C ALA A 379 5.60 -23.48 18.17
N GLU A 380 5.47 -23.35 19.50
CA GLU A 380 4.67 -24.27 20.31
C GLU A 380 3.19 -24.21 19.92
N PHE A 381 2.51 -25.35 20.05
CA PHE A 381 1.08 -25.43 19.82
C PHE A 381 0.35 -25.52 21.17
N VAL A 382 -0.65 -24.66 21.36
CA VAL A 382 -1.55 -24.72 22.51
C VAL A 382 -2.98 -24.91 22.01
N ASP A 383 -3.63 -25.98 22.47
CA ASP A 383 -5.06 -26.24 22.22
C ASP A 383 -5.90 -25.43 23.21
N TYR A 384 -6.27 -24.23 22.80
CA TYR A 384 -7.01 -23.30 23.65
C TYR A 384 -8.42 -23.81 23.94
N GLN A 385 -8.77 -23.87 25.23
CA GLN A 385 -10.11 -24.24 25.68
C GLN A 385 -10.89 -22.99 26.08
N PHE A 386 -12.04 -22.77 25.44
CA PHE A 386 -12.98 -21.73 25.84
C PHE A 386 -13.55 -22.04 27.23
N ARG A 387 -13.78 -21.00 28.02
CA ARG A 387 -14.37 -21.05 29.36
C ARG A 387 -15.71 -20.34 29.34
N ASP A 388 -16.65 -20.73 30.20
CA ASP A 388 -18.03 -20.22 30.19
C ASP A 388 -18.29 -19.09 31.21
N GLY A 389 -17.24 -18.44 31.73
CA GLY A 389 -17.39 -17.33 32.67
C GLY A 389 -17.93 -16.07 32.00
N ALA A 390 -18.63 -15.22 32.79
CA ALA A 390 -19.23 -13.99 32.28
C ALA A 390 -18.22 -12.98 31.70
N MET A 391 -16.97 -13.04 32.16
CA MET A 391 -15.85 -12.23 31.66
C MET A 391 -15.01 -12.95 30.60
N ASP A 392 -15.25 -14.23 30.32
CA ASP A 392 -14.37 -15.04 29.50
C ASP A 392 -14.52 -14.74 28.01
N TYR A 393 -13.38 -14.74 27.32
CA TYR A 393 -13.29 -14.58 25.89
C TYR A 393 -14.04 -15.71 25.18
N GLN A 394 -14.95 -15.31 24.31
CA GLN A 394 -15.69 -16.18 23.42
C GLN A 394 -15.29 -15.93 21.97
N SER A 395 -15.38 -16.98 21.17
CA SER A 395 -15.36 -16.82 19.72
C SER A 395 -16.54 -15.96 19.27
N HIS A 396 -16.32 -15.08 18.30
CA HIS A 396 -17.28 -14.04 17.93
C HIS A 396 -17.50 -13.96 16.43
N ALA A 397 -18.64 -13.37 16.05
CA ALA A 397 -19.00 -13.13 14.66
C ALA A 397 -18.05 -12.13 13.98
N PRO A 398 -17.84 -12.24 12.66
CA PRO A 398 -18.43 -13.24 11.76
C PRO A 398 -17.64 -14.55 11.65
N ASN A 399 -16.38 -14.57 12.11
CA ASN A 399 -15.45 -15.64 11.76
C ASN A 399 -15.52 -16.89 12.65
N TYR A 400 -15.99 -16.75 13.90
CA TYR A 400 -16.11 -17.84 14.87
C TYR A 400 -14.92 -18.82 14.86
N VAL A 401 -13.72 -18.28 15.09
CA VAL A 401 -12.49 -19.08 15.09
C VAL A 401 -12.53 -20.21 16.13
N ARG A 402 -12.05 -21.39 15.73
CA ARG A 402 -11.89 -22.54 16.64
C ARG A 402 -10.68 -22.37 17.56
N ASN A 403 -9.55 -21.91 17.01
CA ASN A 403 -8.36 -21.63 17.81
C ASN A 403 -8.06 -20.13 17.76
N PRO A 404 -8.07 -19.43 18.91
CA PRO A 404 -7.64 -18.04 18.97
C PRO A 404 -6.17 -17.88 18.56
N LEU A 405 -5.79 -16.66 18.21
CA LEU A 405 -4.50 -16.36 17.62
C LEU A 405 -3.36 -16.33 18.64
N LEU A 406 -2.51 -17.37 18.59
CA LEU A 406 -1.26 -17.53 19.32
C LEU A 406 -1.40 -17.66 20.87
N PRO A 407 -2.21 -18.60 21.39
CA PRO A 407 -2.33 -18.85 22.83
C PRO A 407 -1.02 -19.21 23.52
N GLN A 408 -0.02 -19.72 22.80
CA GLN A 408 1.31 -20.04 23.31
C GLN A 408 2.20 -18.81 23.53
N TRP A 409 1.87 -17.66 22.93
CA TRP A 409 2.78 -16.51 22.86
C TRP A 409 3.27 -15.94 24.21
N PRO A 410 2.53 -16.06 25.33
CA PRO A 410 3.05 -15.68 26.65
C PRO A 410 4.33 -16.41 27.05
N ASN A 411 4.54 -17.62 26.52
CA ASN A 411 5.70 -18.47 26.85
C ASN A 411 6.90 -18.19 25.95
N VAL A 412 6.81 -17.21 25.04
CA VAL A 412 7.93 -16.88 24.16
C VAL A 412 9.06 -16.26 25.00
N GLU A 413 10.28 -16.76 24.79
CA GLU A 413 11.45 -16.24 25.50
C GLU A 413 11.70 -14.76 25.12
N PRO A 414 11.70 -13.83 26.09
CA PRO A 414 11.89 -12.41 25.79
C PRO A 414 13.27 -12.07 25.21
N PHE A 415 13.36 -10.90 24.58
CA PHE A 415 14.57 -10.35 23.97
C PHE A 415 15.35 -9.41 24.90
N GLY A 416 14.66 -8.60 25.69
CA GLY A 416 15.27 -7.59 26.55
C GLY A 416 14.78 -7.60 28.01
N ILE A 417 13.52 -7.97 28.26
CA ILE A 417 13.00 -8.11 29.63
C ILE A 417 13.32 -9.49 30.23
N GLN A 418 13.32 -9.61 31.56
CA GLN A 418 13.66 -10.86 32.25
C GLN A 418 12.45 -11.68 32.69
N ASN A 419 11.37 -11.00 33.12
CA ASN A 419 10.16 -11.64 33.62
C ASN A 419 8.93 -10.96 33.04
N VAL A 420 8.18 -11.66 32.20
CA VAL A 420 6.97 -11.17 31.53
C VAL A 420 5.90 -10.74 32.55
N GLU A 421 5.72 -11.53 33.62
CA GLU A 421 4.66 -11.31 34.61
C GLU A 421 4.83 -10.02 35.40
N SER A 422 6.07 -9.53 35.54
CA SER A 422 6.37 -8.28 36.26
C SER A 422 5.84 -7.03 35.54
N PHE A 423 5.42 -7.17 34.27
CA PHE A 423 4.83 -6.10 33.47
C PHE A 423 3.30 -6.22 33.38
N ARG A 424 2.71 -7.21 34.06
CA ARG A 424 1.26 -7.44 34.09
C ARG A 424 0.57 -6.34 34.90
N GLN A 425 -0.33 -5.59 34.26
CA GLN A 425 -1.26 -4.70 34.94
C GLN A 425 -2.31 -5.52 35.68
N GLY A 426 -3.02 -4.90 36.62
CA GLY A 426 -4.12 -5.55 37.34
C GLY A 426 -5.23 -6.10 36.42
N PRO A 427 -6.16 -6.89 36.98
CA PRO A 427 -7.23 -7.52 36.21
C PRO A 427 -8.14 -6.49 35.52
N PRO A 428 -8.79 -6.86 34.41
CA PRO A 428 -9.80 -6.00 33.79
C PRO A 428 -10.95 -5.72 34.78
N PRO A 429 -11.57 -4.53 34.71
CA PRO A 429 -12.74 -4.21 35.52
C PRO A 429 -13.87 -5.22 35.32
N GLN A 430 -14.52 -5.64 36.40
CA GLN A 430 -15.63 -6.58 36.36
C GLN A 430 -16.90 -5.92 35.84
N LEU A 431 -17.81 -6.72 35.25
CA LEU A 431 -19.15 -6.25 34.82
C LEU A 431 -19.86 -5.56 36.00
N GLY A 432 -20.55 -4.44 35.73
CA GLY A 432 -21.29 -3.67 36.74
C GLY A 432 -20.44 -2.68 37.54
N THR A 433 -19.11 -2.72 37.43
CA THR A 433 -18.25 -1.71 38.07
C THR A 433 -18.32 -0.38 37.31
N PRO A 434 -18.24 0.80 37.99
CA PRO A 434 -18.33 2.10 37.32
C PRO A 434 -17.33 2.28 36.15
N LEU A 435 -16.11 1.75 36.29
CA LEU A 435 -15.09 1.81 35.25
C LEU A 435 -15.42 0.92 34.04
N PHE A 436 -15.98 -0.27 34.27
CA PHE A 436 -16.47 -1.12 33.17
C PHE A 436 -17.62 -0.44 32.44
N GLU A 437 -18.62 0.04 33.18
CA GLU A 437 -19.83 0.64 32.58
C GLU A 437 -19.50 1.90 31.76
N THR A 438 -18.62 2.77 32.28
CA THR A 438 -18.19 3.97 31.53
C THR A 438 -17.47 3.59 30.23
N SER A 439 -16.58 2.59 30.28
CA SER A 439 -15.86 2.14 29.08
C SER A 439 -16.77 1.40 28.10
N TYR A 440 -17.76 0.67 28.62
CA TYR A 440 -18.79 -0.01 27.84
C TYR A 440 -19.63 1.00 27.05
N ASP A 441 -20.14 2.05 27.72
CA ASP A 441 -20.96 3.08 27.09
C ASP A 441 -20.19 3.83 25.99
N GLU A 442 -18.91 4.14 26.24
CA GLU A 442 -18.04 4.75 25.23
C GLU A 442 -17.93 3.87 23.98
N VAL A 443 -17.61 2.58 24.12
CA VAL A 443 -17.47 1.67 22.98
C VAL A 443 -18.83 1.39 22.32
N PHE A 444 -19.91 1.30 23.09
CA PHE A 444 -21.25 1.10 22.57
C PHE A 444 -21.67 2.23 21.63
N LEU A 445 -21.42 3.48 22.04
CA LEU A 445 -21.77 4.69 21.29
C LEU A 445 -20.83 4.95 20.12
N TYR A 446 -19.52 4.94 20.36
CA TYR A 446 -18.51 5.32 19.36
C TYR A 446 -18.05 4.16 18.48
N GLY A 447 -18.14 2.92 18.94
CA GLY A 447 -17.54 1.76 18.27
C GLY A 447 -18.40 1.11 17.19
N ARG A 448 -19.71 1.36 17.19
CA ARG A 448 -20.64 0.78 16.20
C ARG A 448 -20.41 1.29 14.78
N ASN A 449 -20.57 0.44 13.78
CA ASN A 449 -20.35 0.77 12.37
C ASN A 449 -21.21 1.98 11.91
N ASP A 450 -22.45 2.02 12.35
CA ASP A 450 -23.49 3.03 12.09
C ASP A 450 -23.56 4.16 13.13
N SER A 451 -22.48 4.42 13.88
CA SER A 451 -22.48 5.44 14.94
C SER A 451 -22.87 6.82 14.41
N SER A 452 -23.86 7.45 15.06
CA SER A 452 -24.31 8.82 14.79
C SER A 452 -23.53 9.89 15.57
N VAL A 453 -22.76 9.49 16.58
CA VAL A 453 -21.97 10.40 17.45
C VAL A 453 -20.48 10.40 17.09
N ARG A 454 -19.96 9.33 16.48
CA ARG A 454 -18.58 9.27 16.01
C ARG A 454 -18.39 10.22 14.83
N THR A 455 -17.48 11.17 14.98
CA THR A 455 -17.14 12.12 13.92
C THR A 455 -16.45 11.43 12.75
N PHE A 456 -16.39 12.11 11.61
CA PHE A 456 -15.70 11.60 10.43
C PHE A 456 -14.20 11.39 10.65
N ASP A 457 -13.51 12.28 11.38
CA ASP A 457 -12.10 12.09 11.70
C ASP A 457 -11.88 10.91 12.65
N GLN A 458 -12.73 10.71 13.66
CA GLN A 458 -12.65 9.52 14.53
C GLN A 458 -12.82 8.21 13.76
N ARG A 459 -13.68 8.18 12.73
CA ARG A 459 -13.79 7.03 11.81
C ARG A 459 -12.51 6.83 11.00
N ARG A 460 -11.89 7.90 10.50
CA ARG A 460 -10.59 7.84 9.81
C ARG A 460 -9.48 7.36 10.71
N ILE A 461 -9.44 7.80 11.97
CA ILE A 461 -8.49 7.34 12.98
C ILE A 461 -8.60 5.81 13.16
N ALA A 462 -9.82 5.27 13.24
CA ALA A 462 -10.04 3.83 13.34
C ALA A 462 -9.44 3.06 12.15
N TRP A 463 -9.69 3.51 10.91
CA TRP A 463 -9.15 2.87 9.71
C TRP A 463 -7.64 3.06 9.56
N PHE A 464 -7.14 4.23 9.93
CA PHE A 464 -5.71 4.57 9.83
C PHE A 464 -4.85 3.65 10.69
N TRP A 465 -5.32 3.31 11.88
CA TRP A 465 -4.63 2.44 12.83
C TRP A 465 -5.22 1.02 12.88
N ASP A 466 -5.97 0.56 11.87
CA ASP A 466 -6.57 -0.78 11.89
C ASP A 466 -5.50 -1.88 11.90
N ASP A 467 -4.51 -1.72 11.01
CA ASP A 467 -3.29 -2.55 10.89
C ASP A 467 -3.57 -4.07 10.89
N GLY A 468 -4.64 -4.47 10.19
CA GLY A 468 -5.06 -5.85 10.03
C GLY A 468 -4.15 -6.69 9.13
N ALA A 469 -4.55 -7.94 8.89
CA ALA A 469 -3.83 -8.87 8.02
C ALA A 469 -3.65 -8.30 6.59
N GLY A 470 -2.43 -8.39 6.05
CA GLY A 470 -2.08 -7.81 4.75
C GLY A 470 -1.48 -6.39 4.83
N THR A 471 -1.40 -5.82 6.02
CA THR A 471 -0.64 -4.60 6.31
C THR A 471 0.71 -4.94 6.95
N ALA A 472 1.52 -3.93 7.25
CA ALA A 472 2.72 -4.08 8.07
C ALA A 472 2.43 -4.51 9.53
N THR A 473 1.16 -4.56 9.96
CA THR A 473 0.70 -4.74 11.34
C THR A 473 1.19 -3.62 12.30
N PRO A 474 0.67 -3.51 13.53
CA PRO A 474 1.07 -2.43 14.44
C PRO A 474 2.59 -2.30 14.65
N PRO A 475 3.36 -3.37 14.92
CA PRO A 475 4.81 -3.22 15.08
C PRO A 475 5.49 -2.73 13.79
N GLY A 476 5.01 -3.14 12.61
CA GLY A 476 5.58 -2.70 11.34
C GLY A 476 5.21 -1.25 10.98
N HIS A 477 4.02 -0.79 11.37
CA HIS A 477 3.62 0.61 11.26
C HIS A 477 4.57 1.51 12.06
N TRP A 478 4.98 1.09 13.27
CA TRP A 478 6.01 1.80 14.05
C TRP A 478 7.41 1.76 13.42
N ASN A 479 7.72 0.74 12.61
CA ASN A 479 8.94 0.75 11.80
C ASN A 479 8.83 1.75 10.63
N VAL A 480 7.65 1.94 10.03
CA VAL A 480 7.41 2.99 9.02
C VAL A 480 7.55 4.38 9.62
N ILE A 481 7.01 4.60 10.83
CA ILE A 481 7.19 5.85 11.58
C ILE A 481 8.67 6.14 11.82
N LEU A 482 9.44 5.15 12.28
CA LEU A 482 10.89 5.31 12.49
C LEU A 482 11.60 5.71 11.19
N GLN A 483 11.24 5.12 10.04
CA GLN A 483 11.84 5.52 8.76
C GLN A 483 11.54 6.98 8.42
N SER A 484 10.31 7.45 8.66
CA SER A 484 9.92 8.86 8.46
C SER A 484 10.74 9.80 9.36
N ILE A 485 10.96 9.41 10.62
CA ILE A 485 11.79 10.17 11.57
C ILE A 485 13.25 10.22 11.12
N ILE A 486 13.82 9.08 10.69
CA ILE A 486 15.20 9.02 10.17
C ILE A 486 15.38 9.96 8.97
N ARG A 487 14.43 9.96 8.02
CA ARG A 487 14.45 10.84 6.84
C ARG A 487 14.33 12.31 7.24
N SER A 488 13.31 12.66 8.03
CA SER A 488 13.03 14.05 8.42
C SER A 488 14.12 14.68 9.28
N GLN A 489 14.79 13.91 10.13
CA GLN A 489 15.92 14.39 10.93
C GLN A 489 17.28 14.26 10.23
N GLY A 490 17.34 13.67 9.03
CA GLY A 490 18.59 13.48 8.29
C GLY A 490 19.61 12.57 9.00
N ILE A 491 19.15 11.51 9.67
CA ILE A 491 20.04 10.58 10.38
C ILE A 491 20.74 9.67 9.38
N THR A 492 22.04 9.91 9.15
CA THR A 492 22.84 9.18 8.13
C THR A 492 23.86 8.21 8.71
N ASP A 493 24.10 8.20 10.02
CA ASP A 493 25.02 7.23 10.65
C ASP A 493 24.37 5.83 10.69
N ILE A 494 24.81 4.95 9.81
CA ILE A 494 24.38 3.55 9.68
C ILE A 494 24.41 2.79 11.01
N PHE A 495 25.42 3.01 11.86
CA PHE A 495 25.52 2.29 13.13
C PHE A 495 24.44 2.75 14.11
N LYS A 496 24.14 4.06 14.12
CA LYS A 496 23.04 4.63 14.89
C LYS A 496 21.69 4.13 14.36
N VAL A 497 21.47 4.13 13.05
CA VAL A 497 20.24 3.60 12.43
C VAL A 497 20.03 2.13 12.81
N SER A 498 21.06 1.30 12.66
CA SER A 498 21.03 -0.12 13.04
C SER A 498 20.69 -0.33 14.51
N ALA A 499 21.30 0.46 15.42
CA ALA A 499 21.04 0.38 16.85
C ALA A 499 19.59 0.76 17.21
N ILE A 500 19.05 1.83 16.60
CA ILE A 500 17.66 2.26 16.85
C ILE A 500 16.67 1.19 16.39
N PHE A 501 16.86 0.61 15.21
CA PHE A 501 16.00 -0.46 14.70
C PHE A 501 16.05 -1.72 15.59
N LYS A 502 17.24 -2.10 16.10
CA LYS A 502 17.38 -3.20 17.06
C LYS A 502 16.60 -2.92 18.35
N LEU A 503 16.77 -1.74 18.94
CA LEU A 503 16.08 -1.37 20.19
C LEU A 503 14.57 -1.33 20.00
N LEU A 504 14.09 -0.77 18.90
CA LEU A 504 12.67 -0.78 18.54
C LEU A 504 12.16 -2.22 18.36
N GLY A 505 12.86 -3.04 17.58
CA GLY A 505 12.50 -4.43 17.31
C GLY A 505 12.39 -5.27 18.58
N CYS A 506 13.42 -5.29 19.43
CA CYS A 506 13.40 -6.00 20.70
C CYS A 506 12.29 -5.52 21.63
N THR A 507 12.10 -4.20 21.73
CA THR A 507 11.04 -3.61 22.56
C THR A 507 9.65 -4.02 22.08
N LEU A 508 9.42 -4.00 20.77
CA LEU A 508 8.15 -4.42 20.18
C LEU A 508 7.90 -5.91 20.38
N ALA A 509 8.91 -6.77 20.21
CA ALA A 509 8.77 -8.20 20.46
C ALA A 509 8.34 -8.48 21.91
N ASP A 510 9.03 -7.88 22.89
CA ASP A 510 8.70 -8.04 24.32
C ASP A 510 7.33 -7.44 24.67
N ALA A 511 6.95 -6.32 24.06
CA ALA A 511 5.62 -5.74 24.21
C ALA A 511 4.53 -6.68 23.67
N GLY A 512 4.80 -7.41 22.58
CA GLY A 512 3.93 -8.45 22.05
C GLY A 512 3.78 -9.62 23.02
N ILE A 513 4.88 -10.09 23.62
CA ILE A 513 4.87 -11.17 24.63
C ILE A 513 4.03 -10.76 25.84
N VAL A 514 4.30 -9.58 26.41
CA VAL A 514 3.56 -9.05 27.56
C VAL A 514 2.08 -8.80 27.23
N SER A 515 1.75 -8.27 26.06
CA SER A 515 0.35 -8.07 25.68
C SER A 515 -0.40 -9.40 25.56
N TRP A 516 0.23 -10.41 24.97
CA TRP A 516 -0.37 -11.74 24.86
C TRP A 516 -0.46 -12.45 26.22
N ASP A 517 0.48 -12.23 27.14
CA ASP A 517 0.39 -12.70 28.52
C ASP A 517 -0.90 -12.19 29.19
N HIS A 518 -1.18 -10.88 29.15
CA HIS A 518 -2.44 -10.35 29.68
C HIS A 518 -3.66 -11.01 29.04
N LYS A 519 -3.63 -11.15 27.71
CA LYS A 519 -4.75 -11.68 26.92
C LYS A 519 -5.12 -13.08 27.36
N TYR A 520 -4.15 -13.97 27.47
CA TYR A 520 -4.41 -15.37 27.80
C TYR A 520 -4.45 -15.65 29.31
N PHE A 521 -3.86 -14.77 30.14
CA PHE A 521 -3.98 -14.84 31.59
C PHE A 521 -5.36 -14.41 32.09
N TYR A 522 -5.83 -13.21 31.68
CA TYR A 522 -7.13 -12.68 32.10
C TYR A 522 -8.29 -13.13 31.23
N ASN A 523 -8.00 -13.55 30.02
CA ASN A 523 -8.96 -14.15 29.10
C ASN A 523 -10.23 -13.31 28.88
N ALA A 524 -10.09 -12.00 28.77
CA ALA A 524 -11.24 -11.09 28.80
C ALA A 524 -12.07 -11.08 27.50
N LEU A 525 -13.39 -10.99 27.63
CA LEU A 525 -14.33 -10.86 26.52
C LEU A 525 -14.14 -9.60 25.67
N ARG A 526 -14.53 -9.68 24.40
CA ARG A 526 -14.52 -8.55 23.45
C ARG A 526 -15.77 -7.66 23.61
N PRO A 527 -15.72 -6.38 23.19
CA PRO A 527 -16.89 -5.51 23.25
C PRO A 527 -18.11 -6.05 22.48
N VAL A 528 -17.91 -6.66 21.30
CA VAL A 528 -19.00 -7.27 20.54
C VAL A 528 -19.77 -8.31 21.35
N THR A 529 -19.06 -9.13 22.14
CA THR A 529 -19.68 -10.11 23.03
C THR A 529 -20.43 -9.43 24.17
N ALA A 530 -19.83 -8.41 24.80
CA ALA A 530 -20.45 -7.67 25.90
C ALA A 530 -21.75 -6.98 25.46
N VAL A 531 -21.70 -6.34 24.29
CA VAL A 531 -22.82 -5.59 23.72
C VAL A 531 -23.94 -6.52 23.31
N ASN A 532 -23.65 -7.59 22.58
CA ASN A 532 -24.67 -8.53 22.10
C ASN A 532 -25.31 -9.33 23.25
N ASN A 533 -24.55 -9.65 24.31
CA ASN A 533 -25.11 -10.30 25.49
C ASN A 533 -26.13 -9.41 26.23
N ARG A 534 -25.87 -8.09 26.29
CA ARG A 534 -26.79 -7.11 26.91
C ARG A 534 -27.94 -6.70 26.00
N ASN A 535 -27.73 -6.72 24.68
CA ASN A 535 -28.66 -6.16 23.69
C ASN A 535 -28.99 -7.17 22.58
N ARG A 536 -29.58 -8.31 22.93
CA ARG A 536 -29.82 -9.43 21.98
C ARG A 536 -30.61 -9.09 20.72
N ASN A 537 -31.42 -8.03 20.76
CA ASN A 537 -32.25 -7.59 19.63
C ASN A 537 -31.65 -6.40 18.85
N LEU A 538 -30.47 -5.92 19.26
CA LEU A 538 -29.80 -4.80 18.60
C LEU A 538 -28.81 -5.34 17.57
N ASN A 539 -28.93 -4.88 16.33
CA ASN A 539 -27.96 -5.16 15.26
C ASN A 539 -26.68 -4.31 15.43
N TRP A 540 -25.98 -4.49 16.55
CA TRP A 540 -24.74 -3.79 16.82
C TRP A 540 -23.56 -4.55 16.19
N PHE A 541 -22.82 -3.85 15.33
CA PHE A 541 -21.59 -4.36 14.74
C PHE A 541 -20.47 -3.35 14.96
N PRO A 542 -19.25 -3.79 15.33
CA PRO A 542 -18.12 -2.88 15.42
C PRO A 542 -17.76 -2.34 14.03
N LEU A 543 -17.15 -1.15 13.98
CA LEU A 543 -16.65 -0.56 12.74
C LEU A 543 -15.50 -1.39 12.12
N LEU A 544 -14.61 -1.92 12.96
CA LEU A 544 -13.52 -2.80 12.54
C LEU A 544 -13.86 -4.25 12.84
N ALA A 545 -13.33 -5.17 12.03
CA ALA A 545 -13.47 -6.60 12.31
C ALA A 545 -12.79 -6.94 13.65
N THR A 546 -13.52 -7.59 14.56
CA THR A 546 -12.97 -7.99 15.85
C THR A 546 -11.85 -9.02 15.66
N PRO A 547 -10.63 -8.78 16.17
CA PRO A 547 -9.55 -9.74 16.02
C PRO A 547 -9.75 -11.03 16.84
N PRO A 548 -9.28 -12.20 16.36
CA PRO A 548 -9.54 -13.51 16.94
C PRO A 548 -8.66 -13.84 18.16
N PHE A 549 -8.59 -12.96 19.15
CA PHE A 549 -7.85 -13.16 20.40
C PHE A 549 -8.48 -12.37 21.55
N PRO A 550 -8.22 -12.71 22.83
CA PRO A 550 -8.81 -12.04 23.99
C PRO A 550 -8.58 -10.52 24.01
N GLU A 551 -9.43 -9.81 24.75
CA GLU A 551 -9.53 -8.35 24.72
C GLU A 551 -8.39 -7.67 25.48
N TYR A 552 -8.17 -8.05 26.73
CA TYR A 552 -7.34 -7.28 27.66
C TYR A 552 -5.89 -7.78 27.70
N THR A 553 -4.86 -6.98 27.47
CA THR A 553 -4.86 -5.55 27.13
C THR A 553 -4.92 -5.30 25.62
N SER A 554 -5.14 -4.06 25.19
CA SER A 554 -5.10 -3.68 23.77
C SER A 554 -3.66 -3.80 23.23
N GLY A 555 -3.45 -4.73 22.28
CA GLY A 555 -2.13 -4.94 21.68
C GLY A 555 -1.61 -3.70 20.94
N HIS A 556 -2.49 -2.94 20.27
CA HIS A 556 -2.12 -1.69 19.63
C HIS A 556 -1.59 -0.68 20.65
N SER A 557 -2.24 -0.53 21.79
CA SER A 557 -1.81 0.38 22.85
C SER A 557 -0.50 -0.07 23.48
N THR A 558 -0.30 -1.38 23.65
CA THR A 558 0.96 -1.92 24.18
C THR A 558 2.12 -1.72 23.21
N PHE A 559 1.99 -2.09 21.93
CA PHE A 559 3.04 -1.86 20.92
C PHE A 559 3.33 -0.36 20.76
N SER A 560 2.30 0.47 20.72
CA SER A 560 2.46 1.91 20.49
C SER A 560 3.06 2.65 21.67
N GLY A 561 2.62 2.34 22.89
CA GLY A 561 3.24 2.89 24.11
C GLY A 561 4.70 2.47 24.23
N ALA A 562 5.03 1.21 23.89
CA ALA A 562 6.39 0.72 23.89
C ALA A 562 7.27 1.41 22.83
N ALA A 563 6.77 1.51 21.58
CA ALA A 563 7.48 2.14 20.48
C ALA A 563 7.73 3.64 20.70
N ALA A 564 6.68 4.39 21.06
CA ALA A 564 6.83 5.82 21.37
C ALA A 564 7.84 6.03 22.49
N ARG A 565 7.78 5.21 23.55
CA ARG A 565 8.71 5.34 24.67
C ARG A 565 10.15 5.01 24.29
N ILE A 566 10.43 3.87 23.65
CA ILE A 566 11.81 3.51 23.30
C ILE A 566 12.40 4.52 22.31
N LEU A 567 11.62 4.98 21.33
CA LEU A 567 12.06 6.01 20.39
C LEU A 567 12.35 7.33 21.10
N SER A 568 11.51 7.73 22.06
CA SER A 568 11.77 8.96 22.85
C SER A 568 13.07 8.86 23.67
N LEU A 569 13.36 7.69 24.23
CA LEU A 569 14.56 7.46 25.03
C LEU A 569 15.83 7.50 24.17
N VAL A 570 15.83 6.85 23.01
CA VAL A 570 17.01 6.75 22.15
C VAL A 570 17.25 8.03 21.34
N LEU A 571 16.20 8.73 20.93
CA LEU A 571 16.32 10.01 20.22
C LEU A 571 16.44 11.21 21.18
N GLY A 572 16.22 10.98 22.48
CA GLY A 572 16.36 11.99 23.53
C GLY A 572 15.19 12.96 23.66
N SER A 573 14.10 12.76 22.93
CA SER A 573 12.91 13.63 22.95
C SER A 573 11.64 12.88 22.57
N ASP A 574 10.52 13.19 23.24
CA ASP A 574 9.18 12.82 22.77
C ASP A 574 8.63 13.81 21.73
N ASP A 575 9.13 15.05 21.75
CA ASP A 575 8.78 16.15 20.85
C ASP A 575 9.49 15.98 19.50
N ILE A 576 8.98 15.07 18.68
CA ILE A 576 9.48 14.77 17.36
C ILE A 576 8.33 14.89 16.37
N SER A 577 8.46 15.82 15.42
CA SER A 577 7.51 15.96 14.31
C SER A 577 7.79 14.96 13.21
N PHE A 578 6.75 14.27 12.74
CA PHE A 578 6.85 13.32 11.63
C PHE A 578 5.51 13.15 10.93
N ASP A 579 5.59 12.77 9.65
CA ASP A 579 4.46 12.32 8.85
C ASP A 579 4.41 10.80 8.83
N VAL A 580 3.21 10.25 8.85
CA VAL A 580 2.98 8.80 8.78
C VAL A 580 1.83 8.48 7.83
N VAL A 581 1.99 7.37 7.11
CA VAL A 581 1.00 6.81 6.17
C VAL A 581 0.53 5.46 6.69
N SER A 582 -0.70 5.07 6.31
CA SER A 582 -1.29 3.79 6.70
C SER A 582 -1.51 2.87 5.49
N ASP A 583 -1.16 1.59 5.65
CA ASP A 583 -1.48 0.54 4.67
C ASP A 583 -2.99 0.24 4.64
N GLY A 584 -3.66 0.35 5.80
CA GLY A 584 -5.09 0.09 5.97
C GLY A 584 -5.98 1.24 5.49
N TYR A 585 -5.43 2.47 5.46
CA TYR A 585 -6.11 3.66 4.95
C TYR A 585 -5.24 4.43 3.96
N LYS A 586 -5.08 3.84 2.77
CA LYS A 586 -4.21 4.33 1.69
C LYS A 586 -4.53 5.77 1.27
N TYR A 587 -3.51 6.46 0.77
CA TYR A 587 -3.56 7.85 0.27
C TYR A 587 -3.86 8.92 1.33
N HIS A 588 -3.77 8.58 2.60
CA HIS A 588 -3.94 9.51 3.70
C HIS A 588 -2.66 9.56 4.54
N THR A 589 -2.23 10.78 4.84
CA THR A 589 -1.09 11.07 5.70
C THR A 589 -1.60 11.72 6.98
N ARG A 590 -1.06 11.33 8.13
CA ARG A 590 -1.26 12.02 9.42
C ARG A 590 0.07 12.58 9.89
N THR A 591 0.03 13.78 10.45
CA THR A 591 1.20 14.48 10.99
C THR A 591 1.08 14.55 12.49
N PHE A 592 2.14 14.20 13.20
CA PHE A 592 2.22 14.30 14.66
C PHE A 592 3.42 15.13 15.06
N ASN A 593 3.34 15.80 16.22
CA ASN A 593 4.45 16.55 16.81
C ASN A 593 5.07 15.84 18.02
N LYS A 594 4.43 14.77 18.49
CA LYS A 594 4.90 13.94 19.60
C LYS A 594 4.71 12.48 19.27
N LEU A 595 5.70 11.65 19.60
CA LEU A 595 5.58 10.20 19.52
C LEU A 595 4.44 9.69 20.41
N SER A 596 4.34 10.24 21.62
CA SER A 596 3.29 9.86 22.57
C SER A 596 1.87 10.18 22.09
N ASP A 597 1.68 11.21 21.28
CA ASP A 597 0.37 11.57 20.74
C ASP A 597 -0.08 10.60 19.64
N ALA A 598 0.84 10.20 18.75
CA ALA A 598 0.57 9.15 17.76
C ALA A 598 0.18 7.83 18.46
N ALA A 599 0.90 7.46 19.52
CA ALA A 599 0.61 6.25 20.27
C ALA A 599 -0.72 6.29 21.04
N LYS A 600 -1.12 7.45 21.58
CA LYS A 600 -2.44 7.63 22.20
C LYS A 600 -3.56 7.57 21.17
N GLU A 601 -3.35 8.17 19.99
CA GLU A 601 -4.31 8.10 18.89
C GLU A 601 -4.49 6.65 18.40
N ALA A 602 -3.41 5.88 18.29
CA ALA A 602 -3.45 4.45 17.98
C ALA A 602 -4.27 3.67 19.01
N GLY A 603 -4.17 4.00 20.31
CA GLY A 603 -5.03 3.42 21.35
C GLY A 603 -6.50 3.81 21.17
N LYS A 604 -6.80 5.11 21.03
CA LYS A 604 -8.17 5.62 20.83
C LYS A 604 -8.84 5.08 19.58
N SER A 605 -8.08 4.79 18.54
CA SER A 605 -8.58 4.13 17.32
C SER A 605 -9.35 2.84 17.61
N ARG A 606 -8.98 2.11 18.67
CA ARG A 606 -9.59 0.81 18.98
C ARG A 606 -10.97 0.93 19.63
N ILE A 607 -11.25 2.07 20.26
CA ILE A 607 -12.59 2.43 20.74
C ILE A 607 -13.46 2.83 19.56
N TYR A 608 -12.96 3.72 18.70
CA TYR A 608 -13.67 4.13 17.50
C TYR A 608 -13.95 2.96 16.55
N GLY A 609 -13.06 1.96 16.54
CA GLY A 609 -13.21 0.70 15.84
C GLY A 609 -14.16 -0.31 16.50
N GLY A 610 -14.54 -0.10 17.76
CA GLY A 610 -15.50 -0.96 18.47
C GLY A 610 -14.94 -2.27 19.04
N ILE A 611 -13.63 -2.37 19.25
CA ILE A 611 -12.95 -3.66 19.49
C ILE A 611 -12.10 -3.71 20.75
N HIS A 612 -11.93 -2.59 21.46
CA HIS A 612 -11.32 -2.51 22.79
C HIS A 612 -12.02 -1.49 23.68
N PHE A 613 -11.95 -1.72 24.99
CA PHE A 613 -12.38 -0.77 26.02
C PHE A 613 -11.24 0.18 26.41
N GLU A 614 -11.57 1.37 26.93
CA GLU A 614 -10.55 2.35 27.33
C GLU A 614 -9.62 1.84 28.44
N TYR A 615 -10.15 1.10 29.43
CA TYR A 615 -9.31 0.49 30.47
C TYR A 615 -8.24 -0.44 29.87
N ALA A 616 -8.54 -1.14 28.76
CA ALA A 616 -7.61 -2.02 28.09
C ALA A 616 -6.55 -1.24 27.30
N ASN A 617 -6.91 -0.06 26.78
CA ASN A 617 -5.97 0.86 26.17
C ASN A 617 -4.99 1.44 27.19
N GLN A 618 -5.49 1.93 28.32
CA GLN A 618 -4.65 2.52 29.36
C GLN A 618 -3.69 1.50 29.98
N ALA A 619 -4.19 0.29 30.27
CA ALA A 619 -3.35 -0.79 30.77
C ALA A 619 -2.29 -1.23 29.75
N GLY A 620 -2.67 -1.36 28.47
CA GLY A 620 -1.73 -1.66 27.39
C GLY A 620 -0.64 -0.60 27.25
N TRP A 621 -1.01 0.68 27.24
CA TRP A 621 -0.07 1.80 27.24
C TRP A 621 0.94 1.71 28.39
N ASN A 622 0.45 1.53 29.62
CA ASN A 622 1.28 1.46 30.82
C ASN A 622 2.28 0.30 30.75
N SER A 623 1.84 -0.90 30.36
CA SER A 623 2.73 -2.05 30.16
C SER A 623 3.76 -1.80 29.06
N GLY A 624 3.34 -1.23 27.92
CA GLY A 624 4.25 -0.93 26.82
C GLY A 624 5.37 0.04 27.23
N VAL A 625 5.01 1.12 27.92
CA VAL A 625 5.98 2.09 28.46
C VAL A 625 6.94 1.42 29.46
N ALA A 626 6.42 0.56 30.35
CA ALA A 626 7.24 -0.16 31.32
C ALA A 626 8.24 -1.11 30.64
N VAL A 627 7.80 -1.86 29.63
CA VAL A 627 8.66 -2.73 28.81
C VAL A 627 9.76 -1.92 28.15
N ALA A 628 9.42 -0.81 27.49
CA ALA A 628 10.42 0.04 26.82
C ALA A 628 11.49 0.57 27.77
N ASN A 629 11.11 1.01 28.98
CA ASN A 629 12.09 1.43 29.99
C ASN A 629 13.01 0.27 30.42
N ALA A 630 12.47 -0.92 30.63
CA ALA A 630 13.25 -2.08 31.03
C ALA A 630 14.21 -2.54 29.92
N VAL A 631 13.74 -2.61 28.68
CA VAL A 631 14.57 -2.95 27.51
C VAL A 631 15.67 -1.92 27.32
N TYR A 632 15.36 -0.62 27.42
CA TYR A 632 16.36 0.44 27.35
C TYR A 632 17.43 0.26 28.44
N ASN A 633 17.04 0.06 29.69
CA ASN A 633 17.99 -0.12 30.79
C ASN A 633 18.88 -1.36 30.60
N GLN A 634 18.29 -2.47 30.15
CA GLN A 634 19.01 -3.73 29.94
C GLN A 634 20.00 -3.65 28.77
N LEU A 635 19.56 -3.10 27.63
CA LEU A 635 20.36 -3.08 26.40
C LEU A 635 21.33 -1.89 26.34
N CYS A 636 21.04 -0.80 27.06
CA CYS A 636 21.86 0.43 27.05
C CYS A 636 22.75 0.62 28.28
N ARG A 637 22.61 -0.20 29.34
CA ARG A 637 23.47 -0.21 30.55
C ARG A 637 23.81 1.19 31.12
N ASN A 638 22.83 2.11 31.18
CA ASN A 638 22.99 3.49 31.66
C ASN A 638 24.01 4.37 30.90
N ALA A 639 24.37 4.02 29.66
CA ALA A 639 25.18 4.83 28.75
C ALA A 639 24.43 5.14 27.44
N SER A 640 25.00 6.00 26.58
CA SER A 640 24.48 6.23 25.22
C SER A 640 24.48 4.92 24.44
N CYS A 641 23.29 4.52 24.00
CA CYS A 641 23.03 3.28 23.27
C CYS A 641 23.32 3.35 21.77
N LEU A 642 23.66 4.55 21.29
CA LEU A 642 23.84 4.92 19.89
C LEU A 642 25.30 5.14 19.53
#